data_AF-A0A239JY86-F1
#
_entry.id   AF-A0A239JY86-F1
#
_cell.length_a   1.000
_cell.length_b   1.000
_cell.length_c   1.000
_cell.angle_alpha   90.00
_cell.angle_beta   90.00
_cell.angle_gamma   90.00
#
_symmetry.space_group_name_H-M   'P 1'
#
loop_
_entity.id
_entity.type
_entity.pdbx_description
1 polymer ?
#
loop_
_entity_poly.entity_id
_entity_poly.type
_entity_poly.pdbx_seq_one_letter_code
_entity_poly.pdbx_strand_id
1 'polypeptide(L)'
;LSQTGRDSKAIYYAIHDLWIGDVPLGTELTYTDIMTIQQGSSIGPCNDILTFYGLTQAKIDSVLPDGLRMASFASVIASRNLIESDPGDHARSLSYTRDNADIVALRIVLQLEEPYYSGNFDKLVSYSAPMLPLASSEPVTSVFFHLDPLWADPEIDFIGIDNYLPLSDWRDGSAHLDAQAGWPSIYDRAYLQANIEGGEGHDWFYASGADRTGQTRSPIEDGLGKPWVFRPKDLNAWWANAHFDRPGGVESGSPTAWIPQSKPIVFTECGCPAIDRGTNQPNVFFDPKSSESAAPYFSRGWRDDAIQRAYYEALLTYWGEAANNPVSTIYSAPMIDLPDCAAWTWDARPYPHFPALTEIWTDGPNWQRGHWLIGRIGGGSLAALVRDLCLRAGLPAAFVDTTGLTGSVEGYILTALESPRASISTLARHFGFDAVESEGQIRFLMRGRGAVVSLTHDDLVAPREGDILELVRAQETELPQALKWQVTRADGDYDTAQVEARRITVDSTRVTSEAFPIAVPPEEAERRCQRALMEAWTARESATFRLPPSRLALDPADVVTLAHDGRQMPLRLVSIADSDARGIEALRQDLESLEVPPGEARPTSPSPVAVFGAPEVMFLDLPQLSEDQAAHRPFVAAFADPWPGEMAVFRSPSMDSFEVLTTFGSSARIGALVSDFYAGPTSRFDLGNALEVDLLSGTLESVSDLTLFGGANALAVETAPGVWEILQAGITELIAPGRYRLTRLLRGQRGTEGAMGTPAPAGARVVVLDETLAALPIAEGDLGLPWNWRIGPATHPVSDDSYVAASFTPAGVGLRPFSVAHVEQPWRKPRVLGDLTLRWKRRSRALSADSWGAVEVPLVEEVEAYEVEILDGGTVKRTLITATTSAVYTAADQITDWGPLLGPGDTLTIRIFLLSALIGRGAAQIITLNF
;
A
#
# COMPACT_ATOMS: atom_id res chain seq x y z
N LEU A 1 2.74 21.39 -8.61
CA LEU A 1 3.65 22.33 -9.31
C LEU A 1 4.08 21.67 -10.61
N SER A 2 3.72 22.25 -11.75
CA SER A 2 3.87 21.71 -13.11
C SER A 2 5.26 21.95 -13.70
N GLN A 3 5.64 21.06 -14.64
CA GLN A 3 6.69 21.13 -15.67
C GLN A 3 7.93 20.24 -15.44
N THR A 4 7.86 19.02 -15.96
CA THR A 4 8.82 18.48 -16.94
C THR A 4 8.16 17.27 -17.61
N GLY A 5 7.90 17.38 -18.92
CA GLY A 5 7.42 16.27 -19.73
C GLY A 5 8.54 15.29 -20.05
N ARG A 6 8.28 14.01 -19.78
CA ARG A 6 8.81 12.79 -20.42
C ARG A 6 8.13 11.63 -19.68
N ASP A 7 7.00 11.17 -20.21
CA ASP A 7 6.42 9.88 -19.85
C ASP A 7 6.97 8.85 -20.83
N SER A 8 7.88 8.00 -20.36
CA SER A 8 8.29 6.77 -21.04
C SER A 8 8.50 5.73 -19.96
N LYS A 9 7.45 4.94 -19.71
CA LYS A 9 7.56 3.69 -18.95
C LYS A 9 7.64 2.56 -19.98
N ALA A 10 8.79 1.91 -20.09
CA ALA A 10 8.97 0.69 -20.89
C ALA A 10 9.07 -0.52 -19.94
N ILE A 11 8.41 -1.63 -20.30
CA ILE A 11 8.58 -2.95 -19.67
C ILE A 11 8.83 -3.98 -20.76
N TYR A 12 9.69 -4.91 -20.38
CA TYR A 12 10.56 -5.73 -21.18
C TYR A 12 10.00 -7.16 -21.41
N TYR A 13 10.38 -7.77 -22.53
CA TYR A 13 10.19 -9.21 -22.81
C TYR A 13 11.53 -9.85 -23.13
N ALA A 14 11.67 -11.15 -22.89
CA ALA A 14 12.80 -11.97 -23.34
C ALA A 14 12.31 -13.32 -23.89
N ILE A 15 12.58 -13.61 -25.16
CA ILE A 15 12.63 -14.98 -25.75
C ILE A 15 13.72 -14.99 -26.84
N HIS A 16 14.49 -16.08 -26.94
CA HIS A 16 15.43 -16.36 -28.03
C HIS A 16 14.72 -16.98 -29.26
N ASP A 17 14.99 -16.43 -30.45
CA ASP A 17 14.68 -16.91 -31.81
C ASP A 17 13.84 -18.21 -31.95
N LEU A 18 12.53 -18.03 -32.12
CA LEU A 18 11.68 -18.95 -32.87
C LEU A 18 11.28 -18.22 -34.15
N TRP A 19 11.73 -18.65 -35.34
CA TRP A 19 11.16 -18.12 -36.58
C TRP A 19 9.77 -18.71 -36.79
N ILE A 20 8.79 -18.07 -36.15
CA ILE A 20 7.38 -18.34 -36.36
C ILE A 20 6.97 -17.46 -37.55
N GLY A 21 6.85 -18.04 -38.76
CA GLY A 21 6.06 -17.37 -39.82
C GLY A 21 4.63 -17.12 -39.33
N ASP A 22 3.76 -16.46 -40.11
CA ASP A 22 2.36 -16.15 -39.72
C ASP A 22 1.58 -17.37 -39.16
N VAL A 23 1.66 -17.64 -37.85
CA VAL A 23 0.98 -18.76 -37.19
C VAL A 23 -0.29 -18.25 -36.52
N PRO A 24 -1.47 -18.80 -36.85
CA PRO A 24 -2.74 -18.37 -36.28
C PRO A 24 -2.83 -18.63 -34.76
N LEU A 25 -3.58 -17.76 -34.08
CA LEU A 25 -3.95 -17.90 -32.66
C LEU A 25 -4.61 -19.26 -32.37
N GLY A 26 -4.14 -19.96 -31.33
CA GLY A 26 -4.64 -21.28 -30.91
C GLY A 26 -3.83 -22.49 -31.40
N THR A 27 -2.63 -22.28 -31.94
CA THR A 27 -1.73 -23.36 -32.39
C THR A 27 -0.79 -23.80 -31.26
N GLU A 28 -0.74 -25.10 -30.98
CA GLU A 28 0.27 -25.73 -30.10
C GLU A 28 1.54 -26.01 -30.92
N LEU A 29 2.71 -25.64 -30.40
CA LEU A 29 4.01 -25.94 -31.00
C LEU A 29 4.80 -26.88 -30.09
N THR A 30 5.40 -27.93 -30.65
CA THR A 30 6.27 -28.85 -29.92
C THR A 30 7.73 -28.54 -30.23
N TYR A 31 8.54 -28.28 -29.22
CA TYR A 31 9.99 -28.11 -29.31
C TYR A 31 10.69 -29.40 -28.85
N THR A 32 11.78 -29.78 -29.53
CA THR A 32 12.57 -30.96 -29.20
C THR A 32 14.05 -30.59 -29.18
N ASP A 33 14.67 -30.63 -28.00
CA ASP A 33 16.12 -30.46 -27.85
C ASP A 33 16.84 -31.81 -27.75
N ILE A 34 18.10 -31.88 -28.18
CA ILE A 34 18.96 -33.06 -28.06
C ILE A 34 20.17 -32.72 -27.19
N MET A 35 20.05 -32.95 -25.89
CA MET A 35 21.22 -32.92 -24.99
C MET A 35 22.16 -34.10 -25.27
N THR A 36 23.43 -33.81 -25.55
CA THR A 36 24.48 -34.82 -25.63
C THR A 36 25.46 -34.64 -24.47
N ILE A 37 25.54 -35.62 -23.57
CA ILE A 37 26.51 -35.63 -22.46
C ILE A 37 27.82 -36.29 -22.94
N GLN A 38 28.98 -35.78 -22.50
CA GLN A 38 30.28 -36.45 -22.65
C GLN A 38 30.31 -37.78 -21.85
N GLN A 39 29.64 -38.82 -22.32
CA GLN A 39 29.97 -40.24 -22.06
C GLN A 39 29.11 -41.25 -22.87
N GLY A 40 28.67 -40.89 -24.08
CA GLY A 40 28.29 -41.88 -25.10
C GLY A 40 26.94 -42.60 -24.92
N SER A 41 26.04 -42.11 -24.07
CA SER A 41 24.64 -42.56 -24.02
C SER A 41 23.69 -41.40 -24.33
N SER A 42 22.93 -41.54 -25.42
CA SER A 42 21.81 -40.65 -25.77
C SER A 42 20.62 -40.94 -24.88
N ILE A 43 20.12 -39.94 -24.16
CA ILE A 43 18.76 -39.98 -23.60
C ILE A 43 17.84 -39.48 -24.73
N GLY A 44 16.70 -40.14 -24.93
CA GLY A 44 15.75 -39.81 -26.01
C GLY A 44 15.20 -38.38 -25.94
N PRO A 45 14.46 -37.93 -26.98
CA PRO A 45 13.99 -36.55 -27.08
C PRO A 45 13.09 -36.15 -25.90
N CYS A 46 13.40 -35.03 -25.25
CA CYS A 46 12.44 -34.29 -24.41
C CYS A 46 11.58 -33.44 -25.34
N ASN A 47 10.26 -33.52 -25.18
CA ASN A 47 9.29 -32.74 -25.95
C ASN A 47 8.68 -31.68 -25.04
N ASP A 48 8.97 -30.42 -25.28
CA ASP A 48 8.32 -29.30 -24.60
C ASP A 48 7.16 -28.77 -25.47
N ILE A 49 6.02 -28.41 -24.85
CA ILE A 49 4.83 -27.89 -25.56
C ILE A 49 4.65 -26.40 -25.23
N LEU A 50 4.71 -25.56 -26.27
CA LEU A 50 4.39 -24.13 -26.22
C LEU A 50 2.94 -23.90 -26.67
N THR A 51 2.16 -23.16 -25.86
CA THR A 51 0.79 -22.75 -26.22
C THR A 51 0.67 -21.22 -26.19
N PHE A 52 0.36 -20.61 -27.34
CA PHE A 52 0.18 -19.16 -27.46
C PHE A 52 -1.28 -18.75 -27.24
N TYR A 53 -1.54 -17.90 -26.25
CA TYR A 53 -2.85 -17.28 -26.04
C TYR A 53 -2.78 -15.78 -26.35
N GLY A 54 -3.45 -15.33 -27.41
CA GLY A 54 -3.68 -13.91 -27.66
C GLY A 54 -5.13 -13.52 -27.39
N LEU A 55 -5.30 -12.43 -26.66
CA LEU A 55 -6.60 -11.76 -26.50
C LEU A 55 -6.60 -10.51 -27.37
N THR A 56 -7.52 -10.42 -28.33
CA THR A 56 -7.74 -9.19 -29.10
C THR A 56 -8.55 -8.20 -28.26
N GLN A 57 -8.44 -6.89 -28.53
CA GLN A 57 -9.29 -5.87 -27.89
C GLN A 57 -10.78 -6.22 -28.01
N ALA A 58 -11.21 -6.73 -29.18
CA ALA A 58 -12.57 -7.22 -29.40
C ALA A 58 -12.95 -8.42 -28.50
N LYS A 59 -12.00 -9.25 -28.06
CA LYS A 59 -12.23 -10.38 -27.14
C LYS A 59 -12.31 -9.92 -25.69
N ILE A 60 -11.53 -8.90 -25.33
CA ILE A 60 -11.64 -8.18 -24.05
C ILE A 60 -12.98 -7.45 -23.97
N ASP A 61 -13.37 -6.75 -25.04
CA ASP A 61 -14.65 -6.05 -25.16
C ASP A 61 -15.84 -7.03 -25.24
N SER A 62 -15.65 -8.25 -25.72
CA SER A 62 -16.72 -9.28 -25.75
C SER A 62 -16.97 -9.98 -24.41
N VAL A 63 -16.04 -9.85 -23.46
CA VAL A 63 -16.15 -10.41 -22.10
C VAL A 63 -16.68 -9.35 -21.12
N LEU A 64 -16.68 -8.08 -21.51
CA LEU A 64 -17.22 -6.97 -20.73
C LEU A 64 -18.50 -6.44 -21.40
N PRO A 65 -19.70 -6.67 -20.83
CA PRO A 65 -20.88 -5.96 -21.26
C PRO A 65 -20.77 -4.50 -20.82
N ASP A 66 -20.74 -3.60 -21.80
CA ASP A 66 -21.07 -2.18 -21.70
C ASP A 66 -20.15 -1.27 -20.87
N GLY A 67 -19.07 -0.83 -21.52
CA GLY A 67 -18.42 0.49 -21.41
C GLY A 67 -18.53 1.26 -20.08
N LEU A 68 -17.54 1.10 -19.20
CA LEU A 68 -17.27 1.98 -18.05
C LEU A 68 -15.81 2.46 -18.06
N ARG A 69 -15.63 3.74 -17.69
CA ARG A 69 -14.41 4.56 -17.75
C ARG A 69 -13.27 4.03 -16.86
N MET A 70 -12.03 4.38 -17.23
CA MET A 70 -10.74 4.07 -16.57
C MET A 70 -10.60 4.58 -15.10
N ALA A 71 -11.48 4.15 -14.20
CA ALA A 71 -11.34 4.39 -12.75
C ALA A 71 -11.32 3.08 -11.93
N SER A 72 -11.57 1.93 -12.55
CA SER A 72 -11.68 0.63 -11.85
C SER A 72 -10.54 -0.36 -12.14
N PHE A 73 -9.44 0.05 -12.78
CA PHE A 73 -8.29 -0.84 -12.98
C PHE A 73 -7.32 -0.87 -11.78
N ALA A 74 -7.42 0.09 -10.85
CA ALA A 74 -6.64 0.07 -9.61
C ALA A 74 -7.16 -0.98 -8.61
N SER A 75 -8.46 -1.31 -8.61
CA SER A 75 -9.05 -2.28 -7.68
C SER A 75 -8.85 -3.74 -8.09
N VAL A 76 -8.53 -4.01 -9.37
CA VAL A 76 -8.19 -5.37 -9.84
C VAL A 76 -6.68 -5.67 -9.67
N ILE A 77 -5.82 -4.64 -9.58
CA ILE A 77 -4.43 -4.83 -9.13
C ILE A 77 -4.35 -4.95 -7.60
N ALA A 78 -5.31 -4.37 -6.87
CA ALA A 78 -5.43 -4.56 -5.41
C ALA A 78 -5.82 -5.98 -4.99
N SER A 79 -6.06 -6.91 -5.93
CA SER A 79 -6.50 -8.30 -5.62
C SER A 79 -5.63 -9.41 -6.23
N ARG A 80 -4.40 -9.12 -6.68
CA ARG A 80 -3.40 -10.16 -7.05
C ARG A 80 -1.94 -9.89 -6.63
N ASN A 81 -1.73 -9.08 -5.60
CA ASN A 81 -0.47 -9.08 -4.83
C ASN A 81 -0.59 -9.86 -3.51
N LEU A 82 -1.58 -10.75 -3.39
CA LEU A 82 -1.50 -11.87 -2.46
C LEU A 82 -0.44 -12.83 -2.99
N ILE A 83 0.82 -12.61 -2.61
CA ILE A 83 1.78 -13.71 -2.51
C ILE A 83 1.35 -14.49 -1.28
N GLU A 84 0.34 -15.35 -1.45
CA GLU A 84 0.07 -16.40 -0.49
C GLU A 84 1.25 -17.37 -0.59
N SER A 85 2.05 -17.43 0.46
CA SER A 85 3.12 -18.40 0.62
C SER A 85 2.49 -19.78 0.86
N ASP A 86 2.29 -20.54 -0.21
CA ASP A 86 2.15 -22.00 -0.14
C ASP A 86 3.41 -22.63 -0.75
N PRO A 87 4.04 -23.64 -0.11
CA PRO A 87 5.28 -24.24 -0.60
C PRO A 87 4.92 -25.30 -1.65
N GLY A 88 4.78 -24.87 -2.89
CA GLY A 88 4.60 -25.78 -4.02
C GLY A 88 4.09 -25.03 -5.25
N ASP A 89 4.84 -25.15 -6.34
CA ASP A 89 4.43 -24.84 -7.72
C ASP A 89 3.45 -23.66 -7.89
N HIS A 90 3.93 -22.45 -8.22
CA HIS A 90 3.33 -21.57 -9.26
C HIS A 90 4.16 -20.27 -9.49
N ALA A 91 4.00 -19.74 -10.71
CA ALA A 91 4.86 -18.77 -11.41
C ALA A 91 4.99 -17.38 -10.76
N ARG A 92 6.18 -16.79 -10.88
CA ARG A 92 6.56 -15.45 -10.37
C ARG A 92 6.61 -14.40 -11.49
N SER A 93 6.19 -13.18 -11.14
CA SER A 93 6.17 -11.90 -11.90
C SER A 93 4.94 -11.59 -12.79
N LEU A 94 4.43 -10.36 -12.59
CA LEU A 94 3.42 -9.65 -13.40
C LEU A 94 3.91 -8.20 -13.45
N SER A 95 4.06 -7.62 -14.65
CA SER A 95 4.48 -6.22 -14.81
C SER A 95 3.80 -5.61 -16.05
N TYR A 96 3.37 -4.34 -15.98
CA TYR A 96 2.58 -3.65 -17.03
C TYR A 96 3.21 -2.31 -17.46
N THR A 97 3.22 -2.01 -18.76
CA THR A 97 3.34 -0.64 -19.29
C THR A 97 2.40 -0.38 -20.46
N ARG A 98 2.02 0.89 -20.61
CA ARG A 98 1.11 1.39 -21.63
C ARG A 98 1.92 2.24 -22.62
N ASP A 99 1.94 1.85 -23.89
CA ASP A 99 1.57 2.70 -25.05
C ASP A 99 2.08 2.11 -26.39
N ASN A 100 1.19 1.48 -27.17
CA ASN A 100 0.60 2.00 -28.42
C ASN A 100 -0.24 0.89 -29.07
N ALA A 101 -1.23 1.30 -29.87
CA ALA A 101 -2.23 0.43 -30.46
C ALA A 101 -1.61 -0.62 -31.40
N ASP A 102 -1.49 -1.87 -30.93
CA ASP A 102 -2.02 -3.07 -31.60
C ASP A 102 -1.65 -4.40 -30.90
N ILE A 103 -0.90 -4.39 -29.78
CA ILE A 103 -0.68 -5.59 -28.93
C ILE A 103 -0.70 -5.19 -27.45
N VAL A 104 -1.49 -5.90 -26.62
CA VAL A 104 -1.79 -5.50 -25.22
C VAL A 104 -1.14 -6.39 -24.15
N ALA A 105 -0.73 -7.63 -24.44
CA ALA A 105 0.07 -8.48 -23.53
C ALA A 105 0.53 -9.79 -24.20
N LEU A 106 1.68 -10.32 -23.77
CA LEU A 106 2.11 -11.72 -23.95
C LEU A 106 2.39 -12.36 -22.58
N ARG A 107 1.86 -13.56 -22.33
CA ARG A 107 2.24 -14.40 -21.18
C ARG A 107 2.95 -15.64 -21.72
N ILE A 108 4.20 -15.84 -21.33
CA ILE A 108 4.97 -17.05 -21.65
C ILE A 108 5.15 -17.80 -20.33
N VAL A 109 4.67 -19.04 -20.27
CA VAL A 109 4.83 -19.93 -19.11
C VAL A 109 5.78 -21.04 -19.52
N LEU A 110 6.98 -21.05 -18.93
CA LEU A 110 7.90 -22.18 -18.99
C LEU A 110 7.58 -23.11 -17.83
N GLN A 111 7.14 -24.34 -18.13
CA GLN A 111 6.87 -25.36 -17.13
C GLN A 111 7.96 -26.43 -17.26
N LEU A 112 8.93 -26.41 -16.35
CA LEU A 112 10.01 -27.39 -16.30
C LEU A 112 9.54 -28.59 -15.47
N GLU A 113 9.47 -29.80 -16.03
CA GLU A 113 9.39 -31.03 -15.23
C GLU A 113 10.74 -31.24 -14.53
N GLU A 114 10.74 -31.31 -13.19
CA GLU A 114 11.95 -31.51 -12.40
C GLU A 114 12.61 -32.88 -12.68
N PRO A 115 13.93 -32.94 -12.95
CA PRO A 115 14.69 -34.17 -12.77
C PRO A 115 15.08 -34.32 -11.29
N TYR A 116 14.72 -35.48 -10.73
CA TYR A 116 15.13 -35.94 -9.41
C TYR A 116 16.66 -36.16 -9.37
N TYR A 117 17.43 -35.26 -8.75
CA TYR A 117 18.84 -35.50 -8.40
C TYR A 117 19.17 -34.95 -7.01
N SER A 118 19.75 -35.82 -6.17
CA SER A 118 20.24 -35.54 -4.83
C SER A 118 21.68 -35.00 -4.88
N GLY A 119 21.83 -33.69 -4.83
CA GLY A 119 23.11 -32.99 -4.65
C GLY A 119 22.79 -31.53 -4.36
N ASN A 120 23.35 -30.98 -3.28
CA ASN A 120 23.12 -29.60 -2.84
C ASN A 120 23.40 -28.61 -3.96
N PHE A 121 22.33 -28.14 -4.60
CA PHE A 121 22.28 -26.94 -5.42
C PHE A 121 20.94 -26.29 -5.11
N ASP A 122 20.99 -25.12 -4.48
CA ASP A 122 19.83 -24.28 -4.15
C ASP A 122 19.04 -23.97 -5.45
N LYS A 123 17.72 -24.21 -5.47
CA LYS A 123 16.83 -24.13 -6.66
C LYS A 123 16.01 -22.80 -6.63
N LEU A 124 16.16 -21.88 -7.59
CA LEU A 124 15.43 -21.66 -8.88
C LEU A 124 13.99 -21.09 -8.79
N VAL A 125 13.77 -19.82 -9.22
CA VAL A 125 12.96 -19.34 -10.39
C VAL A 125 13.19 -17.81 -10.59
N SER A 126 14.26 -17.44 -11.28
CA SER A 126 14.37 -16.37 -12.29
C SER A 126 15.67 -16.71 -13.02
N TYR A 127 15.64 -16.80 -14.36
CA TYR A 127 16.85 -17.12 -15.12
C TYR A 127 17.67 -15.83 -15.28
N SER A 128 18.19 -15.33 -14.16
CA SER A 128 19.43 -14.58 -14.19
C SER A 128 20.47 -15.51 -14.78
N ALA A 129 21.31 -14.99 -15.68
CA ALA A 129 22.40 -15.78 -16.22
C ALA A 129 23.12 -16.48 -15.06
N PRO A 130 23.29 -17.81 -15.07
CA PRO A 130 24.42 -18.35 -14.37
C PRO A 130 25.64 -17.74 -15.06
N MET A 131 26.15 -16.64 -14.52
CA MET A 131 27.59 -16.49 -14.46
C MET A 131 28.06 -17.80 -13.83
N LEU A 132 28.66 -18.61 -14.70
CA LEU A 132 28.98 -20.04 -14.63
C LEU A 132 29.21 -20.62 -13.22
N PRO A 133 28.91 -21.91 -13.00
CA PRO A 133 29.08 -22.54 -11.71
C PRO A 133 30.53 -22.41 -11.23
N LEU A 134 30.64 -22.00 -9.97
CA LEU A 134 31.82 -22.09 -9.13
C LEU A 134 32.69 -23.27 -9.51
N ALA A 135 33.98 -22.98 -9.74
CA ALA A 135 35.04 -23.94 -9.92
C ALA A 135 34.93 -25.06 -8.86
N SER A 136 34.41 -26.21 -9.30
CA SER A 136 34.55 -27.45 -8.56
C SER A 136 36.02 -27.87 -8.60
N SER A 137 36.41 -28.77 -7.70
CA SER A 137 37.74 -29.40 -7.70
C SER A 137 38.03 -30.25 -8.94
N GLU A 138 37.13 -30.27 -9.94
CA GLU A 138 37.35 -30.81 -11.27
C GLU A 138 37.40 -29.66 -12.28
N PRO A 139 38.36 -29.66 -13.22
CA PRO A 139 38.46 -28.60 -14.21
C PRO A 139 37.17 -28.54 -15.02
N VAL A 140 36.38 -27.48 -14.81
CA VAL A 140 35.29 -27.13 -15.71
C VAL A 140 35.95 -26.83 -17.04
N THR A 141 35.92 -27.82 -17.92
CA THR A 141 36.56 -27.66 -19.22
C THR A 141 35.72 -26.71 -20.06
N SER A 142 34.39 -26.68 -19.97
CA SER A 142 33.58 -25.90 -20.93
C SER A 142 33.02 -24.58 -20.40
N VAL A 143 33.18 -23.49 -21.17
CA VAL A 143 32.45 -22.23 -20.97
C VAL A 143 31.53 -21.96 -22.16
N PHE A 144 30.30 -21.55 -21.91
CA PHE A 144 29.36 -21.16 -22.97
C PHE A 144 28.57 -19.91 -22.58
N PHE A 145 28.34 -19.03 -23.54
CA PHE A 145 27.54 -17.82 -23.36
C PHE A 145 26.11 -18.02 -23.90
N HIS A 146 25.36 -18.88 -23.23
CA HIS A 146 24.05 -19.35 -23.72
C HIS A 146 23.00 -18.24 -23.93
N LEU A 147 23.11 -17.11 -23.21
CA LEU A 147 22.17 -16.00 -23.30
C LEU A 147 22.56 -14.94 -24.33
N ASP A 148 23.75 -15.02 -24.93
CA ASP A 148 24.20 -14.04 -25.91
C ASP A 148 23.25 -13.87 -27.10
N PRO A 149 22.60 -14.92 -27.64
CA PRO A 149 21.66 -14.70 -28.74
C PRO A 149 20.44 -13.84 -28.37
N LEU A 150 20.01 -13.79 -27.11
CA LEU A 150 18.88 -12.98 -26.62
C LEU A 150 19.36 -11.59 -26.33
N TRP A 151 20.46 -11.49 -25.60
CA TRP A 151 21.07 -10.19 -25.32
C TRP A 151 21.59 -9.51 -26.58
N ALA A 152 21.83 -10.24 -27.68
CA ALA A 152 22.16 -9.65 -28.98
C ALA A 152 20.91 -9.32 -29.84
N ASP A 153 19.74 -9.87 -29.53
CA ASP A 153 18.52 -9.70 -30.34
C ASP A 153 18.09 -8.22 -30.41
N PRO A 154 17.80 -7.66 -31.59
CA PRO A 154 17.46 -6.24 -31.73
C PRO A 154 16.19 -5.80 -30.96
N GLU A 155 15.31 -6.71 -30.55
CA GLU A 155 14.09 -6.41 -29.78
C GLU A 155 14.34 -6.36 -28.26
N ILE A 156 15.56 -6.65 -27.80
CA ILE A 156 15.96 -6.58 -26.39
C ILE A 156 16.75 -5.29 -26.16
N ASP A 157 16.31 -4.42 -25.26
CA ASP A 157 16.93 -3.09 -25.10
C ASP A 157 18.14 -3.07 -24.14
N PHE A 158 18.24 -4.02 -23.22
CA PHE A 158 19.22 -4.02 -22.11
C PHE A 158 19.47 -5.44 -21.57
N ILE A 159 20.45 -5.56 -20.68
CA ILE A 159 20.79 -6.80 -19.95
C ILE A 159 20.31 -6.68 -18.51
N GLY A 160 19.35 -7.52 -18.10
CA GLY A 160 18.87 -7.59 -16.73
C GLY A 160 19.72 -8.52 -15.85
N ILE A 161 20.15 -8.04 -14.68
CA ILE A 161 20.93 -8.81 -13.70
C ILE A 161 20.33 -8.67 -12.30
N ASP A 162 20.10 -9.79 -11.63
CA ASP A 162 19.81 -9.83 -10.19
C ASP A 162 21.14 -9.77 -9.42
N ASN A 163 21.54 -8.57 -9.00
CA ASN A 163 22.83 -8.30 -8.40
C ASN A 163 22.82 -8.51 -6.89
N TYR A 164 23.15 -9.73 -6.48
CA TYR A 164 23.37 -10.12 -5.09
C TYR A 164 24.82 -10.51 -4.80
N LEU A 165 25.77 -9.94 -5.55
CA LEU A 165 27.19 -10.27 -5.44
C LEU A 165 27.77 -9.84 -4.08
N PRO A 166 28.57 -10.68 -3.39
CA PRO A 166 29.12 -10.35 -2.07
C PRO A 166 29.95 -9.06 -2.08
N LEU A 167 29.74 -8.15 -1.13
CA LEU A 167 30.56 -6.93 -0.99
C LEU A 167 31.52 -6.96 0.20
N SER A 168 31.61 -8.10 0.90
CA SER A 168 32.51 -8.26 2.02
C SER A 168 32.82 -9.72 2.32
N ASP A 169 33.88 -9.94 3.09
CA ASP A 169 34.25 -11.23 3.68
C ASP A 169 34.59 -11.03 5.18
N TRP A 170 33.73 -10.34 5.91
CA TRP A 170 34.00 -9.89 7.29
C TRP A 170 33.71 -10.98 8.34
N ARG A 171 34.49 -11.01 9.43
CA ARG A 171 34.37 -11.99 10.55
C ARG A 171 34.45 -11.29 11.92
N ASP A 172 34.25 -12.03 12.99
CA ASP A 172 34.46 -11.53 14.36
C ASP A 172 35.94 -11.22 14.64
N GLY A 173 36.17 -10.20 15.46
CA GLY A 173 37.51 -9.79 15.89
C GLY A 173 38.35 -9.13 14.79
N SER A 174 39.66 -9.03 15.04
CA SER A 174 40.63 -8.36 14.14
C SER A 174 41.64 -9.33 13.51
N ALA A 175 41.47 -10.63 13.73
CA ALA A 175 42.41 -11.65 13.25
C ALA A 175 42.16 -12.09 11.80
N HIS A 176 41.04 -11.70 11.19
CA HIS A 176 40.74 -12.03 9.79
C HIS A 176 41.50 -11.12 8.81
N LEU A 177 41.67 -11.60 7.58
CA LEU A 177 42.50 -10.98 6.55
C LEU A 177 42.07 -9.54 6.22
N ASP A 178 40.78 -9.23 6.21
CA ASP A 178 40.28 -7.90 5.85
C ASP A 178 40.61 -6.85 6.93
N ALA A 179 40.52 -7.23 8.22
CA ALA A 179 40.98 -6.37 9.31
C ALA A 179 42.50 -6.22 9.29
N GLN A 180 43.24 -7.30 9.00
CA GLN A 180 44.71 -7.25 8.84
C GLN A 180 45.15 -6.42 7.63
N ALA A 181 44.31 -6.32 6.60
CA ALA A 181 44.53 -5.44 5.44
C ALA A 181 44.31 -3.96 5.78
N GLY A 182 43.88 -3.64 7.01
CA GLY A 182 43.74 -2.28 7.50
C GLY A 182 42.33 -1.70 7.37
N TRP A 183 41.34 -2.48 6.95
CA TRP A 183 39.95 -2.02 6.91
C TRP A 183 39.41 -1.87 8.34
N PRO A 184 38.82 -0.72 8.71
CA PRO A 184 38.42 -0.46 10.09
C PRO A 184 37.07 -1.09 10.45
N SER A 185 36.22 -1.38 9.46
CA SER A 185 34.86 -1.86 9.68
C SER A 185 34.23 -2.43 8.42
N ILE A 186 33.26 -3.34 8.57
CA ILE A 186 32.40 -3.81 7.47
C ILE A 186 31.53 -2.69 6.87
N TYR A 187 31.17 -1.67 7.67
CA TYR A 187 30.37 -0.54 7.21
C TYR A 187 31.20 0.51 6.45
N ASP A 188 32.52 0.32 6.36
CA ASP A 188 33.39 1.24 5.65
C ASP A 188 33.03 1.26 4.17
N ARG A 189 32.70 2.45 3.65
CA ARG A 189 32.23 2.57 2.27
C ARG A 189 33.31 2.18 1.27
N ALA A 190 34.56 2.56 1.52
CA ALA A 190 35.66 2.24 0.62
C ALA A 190 35.96 0.74 0.61
N TYR A 191 35.81 0.05 1.76
CA TYR A 191 35.89 -1.41 1.83
C TYR A 191 34.83 -2.08 0.97
N LEU A 192 33.55 -1.69 1.13
CA LEU A 192 32.46 -2.26 0.34
C LEU A 192 32.62 -1.97 -1.15
N GLN A 193 33.02 -0.75 -1.51
CA GLN A 193 33.27 -0.35 -2.91
C GLN A 193 34.43 -1.10 -3.54
N ALA A 194 35.53 -1.33 -2.79
CA ALA A 194 36.66 -2.11 -3.26
C ALA A 194 36.29 -3.57 -3.55
N ASN A 195 35.16 -4.05 -3.03
CA ASN A 195 34.63 -5.39 -3.29
C ASN A 195 33.53 -5.41 -4.37
N ILE A 196 33.18 -4.29 -5.03
CA ILE A 196 32.19 -4.32 -6.13
C ILE A 196 32.81 -4.95 -7.38
N GLU A 197 33.94 -4.41 -7.85
CA GLU A 197 34.80 -5.02 -8.89
C GLU A 197 36.08 -5.59 -8.26
N GLY A 198 35.92 -6.36 -7.17
CA GLY A 198 37.01 -6.93 -6.39
C GLY A 198 36.53 -7.99 -5.39
N GLY A 199 37.46 -8.64 -4.69
CA GLY A 199 37.17 -9.61 -3.65
C GLY A 199 36.59 -10.94 -4.16
N GLU A 200 35.68 -11.56 -3.39
CA GLU A 200 35.05 -12.84 -3.75
C GLU A 200 34.27 -12.71 -5.06
N GLY A 201 34.53 -13.59 -6.02
CA GLY A 201 33.88 -13.56 -7.35
C GLY A 201 34.52 -12.60 -8.35
N HIS A 202 35.64 -11.96 -7.99
CA HIS A 202 36.46 -11.16 -8.90
C HIS A 202 37.95 -11.55 -8.80
N ASP A 203 38.55 -11.34 -7.63
CA ASP A 203 39.97 -11.59 -7.41
C ASP A 203 40.19 -13.06 -7.02
N TRP A 204 39.27 -13.61 -6.24
CA TRP A 204 39.39 -14.94 -5.64
C TRP A 204 38.04 -15.63 -5.39
N PHE A 205 38.08 -16.92 -5.09
CA PHE A 205 36.94 -17.74 -4.66
C PHE A 205 37.36 -18.71 -3.54
N TYR A 206 36.39 -19.36 -2.90
CA TYR A 206 36.63 -20.45 -1.95
C TYR A 206 36.35 -21.80 -2.59
N ALA A 207 37.36 -22.68 -2.65
CA ALA A 207 37.24 -24.01 -3.25
C ALA A 207 36.43 -25.01 -2.38
N SER A 208 36.29 -24.72 -1.08
CA SER A 208 35.52 -25.54 -0.15
C SER A 208 34.99 -24.72 1.03
N GLY A 209 34.05 -25.29 1.80
CA GLY A 209 33.61 -24.70 3.06
C GLY A 209 34.71 -24.62 4.13
N ALA A 210 35.68 -25.54 4.10
CA ALA A 210 36.84 -25.48 4.97
C ALA A 210 37.74 -24.29 4.61
N ASP A 211 37.92 -24.03 3.32
CA ASP A 211 38.66 -22.85 2.84
C ASP A 211 37.97 -21.55 3.22
N ARG A 212 36.63 -21.48 3.10
CA ARG A 212 35.86 -20.32 3.56
C ARG A 212 36.06 -20.07 5.05
N THR A 213 36.02 -21.13 5.86
CA THR A 213 36.23 -21.04 7.32
C THR A 213 37.65 -20.60 7.67
N GLY A 214 38.66 -21.17 7.00
CA GLY A 214 40.07 -20.81 7.18
C GLY A 214 40.50 -19.52 6.48
N GLN A 215 39.61 -18.90 5.72
CA GLN A 215 39.89 -17.74 4.86
C GLN A 215 40.98 -18.00 3.80
N THR A 216 41.06 -19.24 3.30
CA THR A 216 41.98 -19.65 2.22
C THR A 216 41.43 -19.23 0.86
N ARG A 217 41.81 -18.04 0.40
CA ARG A 217 41.35 -17.45 -0.87
C ARG A 217 42.14 -18.00 -2.06
N SER A 218 41.46 -18.61 -3.03
CA SER A 218 42.07 -19.10 -4.27
C SER A 218 41.89 -18.09 -5.42
N PRO A 219 42.93 -17.70 -6.15
CA PRO A 219 42.80 -16.70 -7.21
C PRO A 219 41.93 -17.19 -8.37
N ILE A 220 41.17 -16.29 -9.00
CA ILE A 220 40.43 -16.59 -10.23
C ILE A 220 41.34 -16.34 -11.44
N GLU A 221 41.76 -17.42 -12.09
CA GLU A 221 42.61 -17.43 -13.28
C GLU A 221 41.99 -18.31 -14.37
N ASP A 222 42.22 -17.97 -15.65
CA ASP A 222 41.77 -18.80 -16.78
C ASP A 222 42.93 -19.50 -17.54
N GLY A 223 44.18 -19.17 -17.22
CA GLY A 223 45.37 -19.66 -17.92
C GLY A 223 45.51 -19.22 -19.39
N LEU A 224 44.57 -18.44 -19.93
CA LEU A 224 44.48 -18.01 -21.33
C LEU A 224 44.45 -16.48 -21.50
N GLY A 225 44.52 -15.73 -20.41
CA GLY A 225 44.61 -14.27 -20.42
C GLY A 225 43.26 -13.54 -20.47
N LYS A 226 42.14 -14.24 -20.28
CA LYS A 226 40.78 -13.70 -20.17
C LYS A 226 40.08 -14.19 -18.88
N PRO A 227 40.65 -13.90 -17.69
CA PRO A 227 40.08 -14.36 -16.42
C PRO A 227 38.67 -13.84 -16.15
N TRP A 228 38.28 -12.72 -16.77
CA TRP A 228 36.94 -12.13 -16.67
C TRP A 228 35.80 -13.11 -17.00
N VAL A 229 36.06 -14.12 -17.83
CA VAL A 229 35.08 -15.16 -18.18
C VAL A 229 34.62 -15.97 -16.96
N PHE A 230 35.45 -16.02 -15.90
CA PHE A 230 35.15 -16.70 -14.64
C PHE A 230 34.91 -15.73 -13.46
N ARG A 231 34.85 -14.42 -13.73
CA ARG A 231 34.64 -13.39 -12.71
C ARG A 231 33.20 -12.89 -12.77
N PRO A 232 32.27 -13.44 -11.97
CA PRO A 232 30.87 -12.99 -11.93
C PRO A 232 30.68 -11.49 -11.63
N LYS A 233 31.68 -10.82 -11.06
CA LYS A 233 31.66 -9.38 -10.78
C LYS A 233 32.25 -8.49 -11.87
N ASP A 234 33.00 -9.05 -12.82
CA ASP A 234 33.73 -8.27 -13.83
C ASP A 234 32.78 -7.88 -14.98
N LEU A 235 31.74 -7.13 -14.62
CA LEU A 235 30.67 -6.70 -15.53
C LEU A 235 31.23 -5.85 -16.67
N ASN A 236 32.23 -5.02 -16.38
CA ASN A 236 32.91 -4.19 -17.36
C ASN A 236 33.65 -5.03 -18.40
N ALA A 237 34.51 -5.97 -18.00
CA ALA A 237 35.19 -6.79 -18.97
C ALA A 237 34.23 -7.71 -19.73
N TRP A 238 33.20 -8.25 -19.08
CA TRP A 238 32.16 -9.00 -19.77
C TRP A 238 31.48 -8.14 -20.86
N TRP A 239 30.99 -6.95 -20.49
CA TRP A 239 30.29 -6.04 -21.40
C TRP A 239 31.16 -5.50 -22.54
N ALA A 240 32.44 -5.23 -22.27
CA ALA A 240 33.36 -4.58 -23.20
C ALA A 240 34.10 -5.54 -24.16
N ASN A 241 34.02 -6.86 -23.97
CA ASN A 241 34.75 -7.84 -24.77
C ASN A 241 33.85 -8.69 -25.67
N ALA A 242 34.43 -9.22 -26.76
CA ALA A 242 33.76 -10.21 -27.57
C ALA A 242 33.76 -11.56 -26.85
N HIS A 243 32.62 -12.25 -26.86
CA HIS A 243 32.43 -13.53 -26.19
C HIS A 243 32.77 -14.68 -27.13
N PHE A 244 33.45 -15.70 -26.59
CA PHE A 244 33.84 -16.90 -27.32
C PHE A 244 33.59 -18.13 -26.45
N ASP A 245 32.75 -19.04 -26.93
CA ASP A 245 32.52 -20.31 -26.25
C ASP A 245 33.82 -21.13 -26.17
N ARG A 246 33.99 -21.90 -25.10
CA ARG A 246 35.16 -22.74 -24.82
C ARG A 246 34.79 -24.22 -24.65
N PRO A 247 34.17 -24.91 -25.62
CA PRO A 247 33.83 -26.33 -25.46
C PRO A 247 35.09 -27.16 -25.15
N GLY A 248 35.07 -27.89 -24.03
CA GLY A 248 36.21 -28.72 -23.60
C GLY A 248 37.49 -27.93 -23.25
N GLY A 249 37.39 -26.62 -23.00
CA GLY A 249 38.49 -25.78 -22.50
C GLY A 249 39.18 -24.98 -23.58
N VAL A 250 38.73 -25.15 -24.82
CA VAL A 250 39.36 -24.57 -26.00
C VAL A 250 38.44 -23.51 -26.57
N GLU A 251 38.93 -22.28 -26.63
CA GLU A 251 38.21 -21.15 -27.20
C GLU A 251 37.87 -21.38 -28.67
N SER A 252 36.62 -21.11 -29.03
CA SER A 252 36.09 -21.24 -30.37
C SER A 252 36.73 -20.22 -31.32
N GLY A 253 36.84 -20.56 -32.60
CA GLY A 253 37.45 -19.67 -33.61
C GLY A 253 36.60 -18.45 -33.99
N SER A 254 35.32 -18.44 -33.62
CA SER A 254 34.37 -17.35 -33.88
C SER A 254 33.71 -16.89 -32.59
N PRO A 255 33.43 -15.59 -32.43
CA PRO A 255 32.66 -15.10 -31.29
C PRO A 255 31.20 -15.50 -31.41
N THR A 256 30.46 -15.34 -30.30
CA THR A 256 29.00 -15.46 -30.28
C THR A 256 28.34 -14.25 -30.97
N ALA A 257 27.00 -14.17 -30.91
CA ALA A 257 26.24 -13.04 -31.43
C ALA A 257 26.44 -11.74 -30.64
N TRP A 258 27.03 -11.79 -29.43
CA TRP A 258 27.23 -10.62 -28.59
C TRP A 258 28.14 -9.60 -29.27
N ILE A 259 27.65 -8.36 -29.37
CA ILE A 259 28.44 -7.21 -29.82
C ILE A 259 28.88 -6.45 -28.57
N PRO A 260 30.19 -6.25 -28.35
CA PRO A 260 30.69 -5.51 -27.20
C PRO A 260 30.05 -4.13 -27.08
N GLN A 261 29.65 -3.77 -25.87
CA GLN A 261 29.02 -2.49 -25.54
C GLN A 261 27.67 -2.22 -26.22
N SER A 262 27.03 -3.22 -26.81
CA SER A 262 25.83 -3.02 -27.63
C SER A 262 24.61 -2.58 -26.83
N LYS A 263 24.54 -2.96 -25.55
CA LYS A 263 23.38 -2.68 -24.68
C LYS A 263 23.80 -2.31 -23.26
N PRO A 264 23.03 -1.48 -22.55
CA PRO A 264 23.26 -1.21 -21.13
C PRO A 264 22.89 -2.43 -20.27
N ILE A 265 23.37 -2.42 -19.03
CA ILE A 265 23.03 -3.35 -17.95
C ILE A 265 22.11 -2.62 -16.96
N VAL A 266 21.06 -3.29 -16.53
CA VAL A 266 20.18 -2.84 -15.44
C VAL A 266 20.16 -3.91 -14.37
N PHE A 267 20.34 -3.50 -13.11
CA PHE A 267 20.10 -4.40 -11.99
C PHE A 267 18.60 -4.52 -11.77
N THR A 268 18.01 -5.64 -12.23
CA THR A 268 16.58 -5.94 -12.08
C THR A 268 16.21 -6.17 -10.62
N GLU A 269 17.17 -6.62 -9.83
CA GLU A 269 17.15 -6.59 -8.38
C GLU A 269 18.56 -6.31 -7.86
N CYS A 270 18.68 -5.54 -6.79
CA CYS A 270 19.91 -5.44 -6.00
C CYS A 270 19.56 -5.19 -4.55
N GLY A 271 20.32 -5.76 -3.62
CA GLY A 271 20.05 -5.57 -2.21
C GLY A 271 20.80 -6.56 -1.33
N CYS A 272 20.77 -6.30 -0.02
CA CYS A 272 21.21 -7.27 0.99
C CYS A 272 20.19 -7.33 2.14
N PRO A 273 20.13 -8.45 2.88
CA PRO A 273 19.27 -8.55 4.03
C PRO A 273 19.73 -7.59 5.13
N ALA A 274 18.79 -7.07 5.91
CA ALA A 274 19.08 -6.23 7.09
C ALA A 274 19.53 -7.08 8.29
N ILE A 275 20.59 -7.85 8.08
CA ILE A 275 21.22 -8.74 9.07
C ILE A 275 22.68 -8.34 9.20
N ASP A 276 23.24 -8.37 10.41
CA ASP A 276 24.68 -8.31 10.67
C ASP A 276 25.46 -9.13 9.63
N ARG A 277 26.43 -8.51 8.95
CA ARG A 277 27.20 -9.13 7.83
C ARG A 277 26.36 -9.50 6.60
N GLY A 278 25.23 -8.82 6.38
CA GLY A 278 24.38 -8.98 5.18
C GLY A 278 25.14 -8.90 3.86
N THR A 279 26.17 -8.04 3.81
CA THR A 279 27.02 -7.87 2.63
C THR A 279 27.95 -9.05 2.33
N ASN A 280 28.16 -9.98 3.27
CA ASN A 280 28.94 -11.20 3.03
C ASN A 280 28.22 -12.17 2.09
N GLN A 281 26.89 -12.16 2.10
CA GLN A 281 26.08 -13.05 1.29
C GLN A 281 24.71 -12.40 0.99
N PRO A 282 24.68 -11.38 0.10
CA PRO A 282 23.49 -10.58 -0.15
C PRO A 282 22.29 -11.37 -0.70
N ASN A 283 22.51 -12.54 -1.30
CA ASN A 283 21.48 -13.38 -1.91
C ASN A 283 20.66 -14.22 -0.90
N VAL A 284 20.98 -14.17 0.40
CA VAL A 284 20.27 -14.97 1.41
C VAL A 284 18.99 -14.28 1.87
N PHE A 285 17.87 -14.98 1.71
CA PHE A 285 16.55 -14.54 2.17
C PHE A 285 16.19 -15.22 3.49
N PHE A 286 15.86 -14.42 4.50
CA PHE A 286 15.41 -14.93 5.78
C PHE A 286 13.90 -15.14 5.77
N ASP A 287 13.47 -16.39 5.95
CA ASP A 287 12.07 -16.77 6.16
C ASP A 287 11.98 -17.90 7.20
N PRO A 288 11.54 -17.64 8.44
CA PRO A 288 11.42 -18.67 9.48
C PRO A 288 10.56 -19.89 9.10
N LYS A 289 9.72 -19.78 8.05
CA LYS A 289 8.84 -20.85 7.58
C LYS A 289 9.49 -21.71 6.49
N SER A 290 10.58 -21.25 5.88
CA SER A 290 11.26 -21.95 4.79
C SER A 290 12.44 -22.78 5.29
N SER A 291 12.61 -23.99 4.74
CA SER A 291 13.81 -24.81 4.94
C SER A 291 15.06 -24.25 4.26
N GLU A 292 14.89 -23.29 3.34
CA GLU A 292 15.98 -22.61 2.63
C GLU A 292 16.44 -21.32 3.36
N SER A 293 15.86 -21.04 4.52
CA SER A 293 16.21 -19.88 5.34
C SER A 293 17.60 -20.02 5.95
N ALA A 294 18.45 -19.03 5.71
CA ALA A 294 19.80 -18.96 6.25
C ALA A 294 20.12 -17.56 6.79
N ALA A 295 21.21 -17.46 7.54
CA ALA A 295 21.87 -16.18 7.80
C ALA A 295 23.11 -16.07 6.88
N PRO A 296 23.52 -14.84 6.50
CA PRO A 296 24.73 -14.62 5.71
C PRO A 296 25.96 -15.27 6.35
N TYR A 297 26.99 -15.56 5.54
CA TYR A 297 28.21 -16.17 6.06
C TYR A 297 28.81 -15.41 7.25
N PHE A 298 29.09 -16.16 8.32
CA PHE A 298 29.62 -15.67 9.60
C PHE A 298 28.69 -14.70 10.33
N SER A 299 27.48 -14.44 9.84
CA SER A 299 26.51 -13.58 10.52
C SER A 299 26.08 -14.14 11.87
N ARG A 300 25.82 -13.26 12.83
CA ARG A 300 25.17 -13.60 14.11
C ARG A 300 23.64 -13.66 14.00
N GLY A 301 23.06 -13.36 12.84
CA GLY A 301 21.61 -13.34 12.61
C GLY A 301 20.90 -12.16 13.28
N TRP A 302 21.63 -11.15 13.73
CA TRP A 302 21.09 -9.95 14.38
C TRP A 302 20.55 -8.97 13.34
N ARG A 303 19.42 -8.31 13.63
CA ARG A 303 18.93 -7.21 12.79
C ARG A 303 19.99 -6.10 12.72
N ASP A 304 20.23 -5.61 11.52
CA ASP A 304 21.14 -4.51 11.27
C ASP A 304 20.67 -3.72 10.05
N ASP A 305 20.03 -2.58 10.29
CA ASP A 305 19.57 -1.71 9.21
C ASP A 305 20.73 -0.84 8.66
N ALA A 306 21.80 -0.64 9.43
CA ALA A 306 22.94 0.18 9.03
C ALA A 306 23.80 -0.52 7.96
N ILE A 307 23.96 -1.84 8.02
CA ILE A 307 24.68 -2.60 6.99
C ILE A 307 23.94 -2.61 5.66
N GLN A 308 22.61 -2.75 5.68
CA GLN A 308 21.79 -2.65 4.47
C GLN A 308 21.92 -1.27 3.82
N ARG A 309 21.87 -0.21 4.64
CA ARG A 309 22.12 1.15 4.15
C ARG A 309 23.52 1.30 3.55
N ALA A 310 24.55 0.78 4.23
CA ALA A 310 25.93 0.84 3.76
C ALA A 310 26.12 0.14 2.40
N TYR A 311 25.46 -1.00 2.18
CA TYR A 311 25.42 -1.70 0.89
C TYR A 311 24.90 -0.79 -0.22
N TYR A 312 23.72 -0.18 -0.03
CA TYR A 312 23.12 0.69 -1.05
C TYR A 312 23.94 1.96 -1.29
N GLU A 313 24.43 2.60 -0.22
CA GLU A 313 25.29 3.78 -0.36
C GLU A 313 26.57 3.43 -1.13
N ALA A 314 27.19 2.28 -0.86
CA ALA A 314 28.38 1.82 -1.59
C ALA A 314 28.08 1.54 -3.06
N LEU A 315 27.03 0.76 -3.36
CA LEU A 315 26.66 0.37 -4.72
C LEU A 315 26.30 1.58 -5.59
N LEU A 316 25.41 2.45 -5.09
CA LEU A 316 24.91 3.60 -5.86
C LEU A 316 26.01 4.63 -6.12
N THR A 317 26.87 4.91 -5.13
CA THR A 317 27.98 5.87 -5.30
C THR A 317 29.16 5.28 -6.07
N TYR A 318 29.29 3.95 -6.16
CA TYR A 318 30.32 3.36 -7.01
C TYR A 318 29.95 3.47 -8.49
N TRP A 319 28.74 3.05 -8.86
CA TRP A 319 28.28 3.07 -10.25
C TRP A 319 27.82 4.46 -10.73
N GLY A 320 27.56 5.40 -9.81
CA GLY A 320 27.34 6.81 -10.13
C GLY A 320 28.60 7.53 -10.62
N GLU A 321 29.77 6.96 -10.34
CA GLU A 321 31.05 7.58 -10.62
C GLU A 321 31.50 7.18 -12.03
N ALA A 322 31.62 8.17 -12.92
CA ALA A 322 31.91 7.94 -14.35
C ALA A 322 33.22 7.16 -14.61
N ALA A 323 34.15 7.15 -13.66
CA ALA A 323 35.38 6.36 -13.75
C ALA A 323 35.14 4.84 -13.66
N ASN A 324 34.07 4.42 -12.96
CA ASN A 324 33.72 3.01 -12.76
C ASN A 324 32.63 2.56 -13.74
N ASN A 325 31.87 3.49 -14.33
CA ASN A 325 30.77 3.20 -15.25
C ASN A 325 31.07 3.75 -16.65
N PRO A 326 31.81 3.00 -17.49
CA PRO A 326 32.29 3.48 -18.79
C PRO A 326 31.13 3.76 -19.76
N VAL A 327 31.33 4.71 -20.68
CA VAL A 327 30.34 5.08 -21.70
C VAL A 327 30.49 4.22 -22.93
N SER A 328 29.37 3.65 -23.41
CA SER A 328 29.31 2.88 -24.65
C SER A 328 29.71 3.71 -25.86
N THR A 329 30.54 3.11 -26.71
CA THR A 329 30.83 3.64 -28.05
C THR A 329 29.69 3.47 -29.05
N ILE A 330 28.68 2.66 -28.73
CA ILE A 330 27.54 2.34 -29.62
C ILE A 330 26.35 3.26 -29.32
N TYR A 331 25.89 3.32 -28.07
CA TYR A 331 24.70 4.09 -27.68
C TYR A 331 25.00 5.37 -26.89
N SER A 332 26.28 5.68 -26.63
CA SER A 332 26.73 6.93 -25.98
C SER A 332 26.15 7.20 -24.57
N ALA A 333 25.82 6.16 -23.82
CA ALA A 333 25.42 6.25 -22.41
C ALA A 333 26.24 5.27 -21.53
N PRO A 334 26.19 5.38 -20.19
CA PRO A 334 26.94 4.51 -19.28
C PRO A 334 26.55 3.03 -19.41
N MET A 335 27.51 2.14 -19.12
CA MET A 335 27.34 0.68 -19.10
C MET A 335 26.21 0.23 -18.17
N ILE A 336 26.19 0.69 -16.93
CA ILE A 336 25.10 0.46 -15.97
C ILE A 336 24.12 1.63 -16.08
N ASP A 337 22.87 1.34 -16.43
CA ASP A 337 21.78 2.34 -16.39
C ASP A 337 21.21 2.43 -14.97
N LEU A 338 21.97 3.11 -14.11
CA LEU A 338 21.69 3.18 -12.68
C LEU A 338 20.29 3.73 -12.32
N PRO A 339 19.74 4.74 -13.01
CA PRO A 339 18.36 5.21 -12.78
C PRO A 339 17.28 4.13 -12.91
N ASP A 340 17.48 3.12 -13.76
CA ASP A 340 16.51 2.04 -14.00
C ASP A 340 16.80 0.79 -13.16
N CYS A 341 17.88 0.77 -12.37
CA CYS A 341 18.16 -0.30 -11.41
C CYS A 341 17.14 -0.31 -10.26
N ALA A 342 16.66 -1.49 -9.89
CA ALA A 342 15.69 -1.67 -8.82
C ALA A 342 16.33 -2.16 -7.52
N ALA A 343 16.12 -1.41 -6.44
CA ALA A 343 16.48 -1.82 -5.09
C ALA A 343 15.42 -2.79 -4.53
N TRP A 344 15.87 -3.99 -4.15
CA TRP A 344 15.03 -5.02 -3.57
C TRP A 344 14.95 -4.87 -2.04
N THR A 345 13.79 -4.77 -1.39
CA THR A 345 12.43 -4.75 -1.94
C THR A 345 11.61 -3.68 -1.28
N TRP A 346 11.22 -2.68 -2.07
CA TRP A 346 10.29 -1.65 -1.63
C TRP A 346 8.87 -2.21 -1.70
N ASP A 347 8.16 -2.13 -0.58
CA ASP A 347 6.77 -2.56 -0.43
C ASP A 347 5.85 -1.33 -0.42
N ALA A 348 4.63 -1.45 -0.92
CA ALA A 348 3.65 -0.35 -0.90
C ALA A 348 2.84 -0.29 0.42
N ARG A 349 2.89 -1.35 1.25
CA ARG A 349 2.20 -1.40 2.55
C ARG A 349 2.75 -0.32 3.49
N PRO A 350 1.91 0.52 4.11
CA PRO A 350 2.40 1.67 4.87
C PRO A 350 3.17 1.25 6.12
N TYR A 351 4.29 1.93 6.39
CA TYR A 351 5.00 1.82 7.66
C TYR A 351 4.43 2.83 8.68
N PRO A 352 4.24 2.50 9.97
CA PRO A 352 4.63 1.25 10.63
C PRO A 352 3.55 0.17 10.59
N HIS A 353 2.39 0.44 9.93
CA HIS A 353 1.30 -0.54 9.86
C HIS A 353 1.86 -1.87 9.49
N PHE A 354 2.61 -1.97 8.42
CA PHE A 354 3.52 -3.07 8.11
C PHE A 354 4.93 -2.68 8.57
N PRO A 355 5.59 -3.43 9.46
CA PRO A 355 5.37 -4.77 10.04
C PRO A 355 4.10 -5.27 10.69
N ALA A 356 3.49 -4.33 11.38
CA ALA A 356 2.95 -4.52 12.71
C ALA A 356 1.56 -5.16 12.79
N LEU A 357 0.69 -4.91 11.82
CA LEU A 357 -0.65 -5.51 11.73
C LEU A 357 -0.59 -6.95 11.23
N THR A 358 -0.09 -7.85 12.08
CA THR A 358 0.04 -9.28 11.77
C THR A 358 -1.29 -10.02 11.60
N GLU A 359 -2.40 -9.39 11.98
CA GLU A 359 -3.77 -9.89 11.69
C GLU A 359 -4.16 -9.65 10.23
N ILE A 360 -3.51 -8.71 9.54
CA ILE A 360 -3.73 -8.39 8.12
C ILE A 360 -2.70 -9.11 7.24
N TRP A 361 -1.44 -9.21 7.69
CA TRP A 361 -0.38 -9.88 6.92
C TRP A 361 0.38 -10.94 7.72
N THR A 362 0.74 -12.03 7.07
CA THR A 362 1.36 -13.22 7.69
C THR A 362 2.89 -13.23 7.61
N ASP A 363 3.46 -12.30 6.84
CA ASP A 363 4.89 -12.18 6.49
C ASP A 363 5.62 -11.07 7.27
N GLY A 364 4.93 -10.37 8.18
CA GLY A 364 5.52 -9.31 9.02
C GLY A 364 6.85 -9.67 9.73
N PRO A 365 7.05 -10.91 10.25
CA PRO A 365 8.33 -11.32 10.82
C PRO A 365 9.53 -11.25 9.84
N ASN A 366 9.30 -11.37 8.53
CA ASN A 366 10.35 -11.47 7.51
C ASN A 366 11.08 -10.14 7.28
N TRP A 367 10.36 -9.01 7.14
CA TRP A 367 10.54 -7.97 8.15
C TRP A 367 11.94 -7.64 8.64
N GLN A 368 12.11 -8.03 9.88
CA GLN A 368 13.19 -7.64 10.76
C GLN A 368 14.57 -8.01 10.22
N ARG A 369 14.65 -9.00 9.33
CA ARG A 369 15.90 -9.60 8.85
C ARG A 369 15.94 -9.80 7.32
N GLY A 370 14.87 -9.46 6.61
CA GLY A 370 14.81 -9.54 5.15
C GLY A 370 15.31 -8.27 4.47
N HIS A 371 15.19 -8.25 3.14
CA HIS A 371 15.63 -7.16 2.27
C HIS A 371 14.68 -5.96 2.24
N TRP A 372 13.54 -6.01 2.91
CA TRP A 372 12.49 -5.01 2.81
C TRP A 372 13.00 -3.60 3.14
N LEU A 373 12.61 -2.63 2.32
CA LEU A 373 13.13 -1.26 2.42
C LEU A 373 12.15 -0.29 3.09
N ILE A 374 10.87 -0.65 3.15
CA ILE A 374 9.84 0.15 3.81
C ILE A 374 10.17 0.33 5.31
N GLY A 375 10.01 1.55 5.81
CA GLY A 375 10.45 1.96 7.14
C GLY A 375 11.96 2.24 7.27
N ARG A 376 12.80 1.69 6.38
CA ARG A 376 14.27 1.87 6.43
C ARG A 376 14.78 3.00 5.53
N ILE A 377 14.22 3.17 4.32
CA ILE A 377 14.63 4.22 3.36
C ILE A 377 14.46 5.64 3.93
N GLY A 378 13.44 5.85 4.78
CA GLY A 378 13.15 7.17 5.35
C GLY A 378 14.18 7.65 6.38
N GLY A 379 15.02 6.75 6.90
CA GLY A 379 16.06 7.11 7.88
C GLY A 379 17.19 7.94 7.25
N GLY A 380 17.71 8.90 8.02
CA GLY A 380 18.91 9.67 7.66
C GLY A 380 20.20 8.93 8.01
N SER A 381 21.28 9.18 7.25
CA SER A 381 22.62 8.73 7.65
C SER A 381 23.12 9.54 8.85
N LEU A 382 23.67 8.88 9.87
CA LEU A 382 24.30 9.55 11.02
C LEU A 382 25.42 10.50 10.55
N ALA A 383 26.24 10.05 9.60
CA ALA A 383 27.31 10.84 9.01
C ALA A 383 26.76 12.11 8.34
N ALA A 384 25.69 11.95 7.54
CA ALA A 384 25.05 13.09 6.88
C ALA A 384 24.43 14.07 7.87
N LEU A 385 23.77 13.59 8.94
CA LEU A 385 23.17 14.43 9.97
C LEU A 385 24.22 15.24 10.74
N VAL A 386 25.29 14.59 11.20
CA VAL A 386 26.38 15.28 11.92
C VAL A 386 27.06 16.31 11.01
N ARG A 387 27.28 15.97 9.74
CA ARG A 387 27.84 16.89 8.75
C ARG A 387 26.94 18.10 8.55
N ASP A 388 25.63 17.90 8.38
CA ASP A 388 24.65 18.98 8.23
C ASP A 388 24.62 19.90 9.47
N LEU A 389 24.66 19.35 10.69
CA LEU A 389 24.74 20.15 11.92
C LEU A 389 26.01 21.02 11.97
N CYS A 390 27.16 20.49 11.55
CA CYS A 390 28.42 21.25 11.46
C CYS A 390 28.34 22.37 10.41
N LEU A 391 27.81 22.08 9.22
CA LEU A 391 27.68 23.07 8.14
C LEU A 391 26.71 24.19 8.51
N ARG A 392 25.58 23.84 9.15
CA ARG A 392 24.61 24.83 9.69
C ARG A 392 25.22 25.72 10.77
N ALA A 393 26.22 25.23 11.50
CA ALA A 393 27.01 26.01 12.45
C ALA A 393 27.97 27.01 11.79
N GLY A 394 28.15 26.94 10.46
CA GLY A 394 29.09 27.75 9.70
C GLY A 394 30.51 27.16 9.61
N LEU A 395 30.71 25.88 9.97
CA LEU A 395 32.00 25.23 9.75
C LEU A 395 32.20 24.97 8.24
N PRO A 396 33.36 25.32 7.66
CA PRO A 396 33.69 24.96 6.29
C PRO A 396 33.68 23.45 6.08
N ALA A 397 33.10 23.00 4.96
CA ALA A 397 33.01 21.57 4.64
C ALA A 397 34.38 20.87 4.62
N ALA A 398 35.46 21.58 4.29
CA ALA A 398 36.82 21.05 4.25
C ALA A 398 37.39 20.70 5.64
N PHE A 399 36.78 21.19 6.73
CA PHE A 399 37.20 20.91 8.11
C PHE A 399 36.34 19.84 8.79
N VAL A 400 35.39 19.23 8.07
CA VAL A 400 34.44 18.28 8.65
C VAL A 400 34.58 16.94 7.95
N ASP A 401 35.04 15.93 8.68
CA ASP A 401 35.17 14.56 8.20
C ASP A 401 34.27 13.64 9.02
N THR A 402 33.20 13.17 8.39
CA THR A 402 32.23 12.22 8.95
C THR A 402 32.33 10.83 8.33
N THR A 403 33.40 10.54 7.56
CA THR A 403 33.54 9.25 6.87
C THR A 403 33.68 8.08 7.84
N GLY A 404 34.18 8.33 9.04
CA GLY A 404 34.30 7.34 10.12
C GLY A 404 33.03 7.10 10.95
N LEU A 405 31.89 7.71 10.59
CA LEU A 405 30.60 7.52 11.25
C LEU A 405 29.71 6.53 10.50
N THR A 406 29.06 5.64 11.26
CA THR A 406 28.15 4.63 10.73
C THR A 406 26.85 4.63 11.56
N GLY A 407 25.72 4.36 10.90
CA GLY A 407 24.42 4.28 11.56
C GLY A 407 23.29 4.98 10.81
N SER A 408 22.07 4.51 11.09
CA SER A 408 20.82 5.09 10.60
C SER A 408 20.11 5.85 11.73
N VAL A 409 19.53 7.00 11.39
CA VAL A 409 18.77 7.87 12.28
C VAL A 409 17.35 8.01 11.70
N GLU A 410 16.39 7.30 12.29
CA GLU A 410 15.00 7.32 11.81
C GLU A 410 14.32 8.67 12.10
N GLY A 411 14.67 9.32 13.21
CA GLY A 411 14.26 10.69 13.51
C GLY A 411 15.08 11.33 14.62
N TYR A 412 15.31 12.64 14.52
CA TYR A 412 15.97 13.43 15.56
C TYR A 412 15.35 14.83 15.62
N ILE A 413 14.93 15.25 16.82
CA ILE A 413 14.23 16.52 17.04
C ILE A 413 15.11 17.47 17.85
N LEU A 414 15.33 18.67 17.31
CA LEU A 414 15.90 19.79 18.07
C LEU A 414 14.76 20.50 18.81
N THR A 415 14.61 20.20 20.09
CA THR A 415 13.49 20.67 20.92
C THR A 415 13.67 22.09 21.47
N ALA A 416 14.89 22.62 21.42
CA ALA A 416 15.25 23.94 21.91
C ALA A 416 16.38 24.57 21.08
N LEU A 417 16.58 25.87 21.25
CA LEU A 417 17.76 26.56 20.75
C LEU A 417 18.98 26.11 21.57
N GLU A 418 19.86 25.34 20.95
CA GLU A 418 21.08 24.83 21.56
C GLU A 418 22.28 24.94 20.61
N SER A 419 23.48 24.81 21.16
CA SER A 419 24.70 24.79 20.34
C SER A 419 24.77 23.50 19.52
N PRO A 420 25.29 23.53 18.28
CA PRO A 420 25.53 22.31 17.48
C PRO A 420 26.36 21.26 18.22
N ARG A 421 27.30 21.69 19.07
CA ARG A 421 28.07 20.80 19.95
C ARG A 421 27.17 20.00 20.89
N ALA A 422 26.15 20.62 21.48
CA ALA A 422 25.21 19.95 22.39
C ALA A 422 24.39 18.89 21.64
N SER A 423 23.86 19.23 20.47
CA SER A 423 23.13 18.29 19.60
C SER A 423 24.00 17.10 19.18
N ILE A 424 25.23 17.38 18.71
CA ILE A 424 26.20 16.36 18.32
C ILE A 424 26.63 15.51 19.54
N SER A 425 26.76 16.10 20.72
CA SER A 425 27.12 15.36 21.94
C SER A 425 26.02 14.38 22.36
N THR A 426 24.74 14.75 22.18
CA THR A 426 23.60 13.84 22.36
C THR A 426 23.67 12.65 21.40
N LEU A 427 23.96 12.92 20.13
CA LEU A 427 24.17 11.87 19.12
C LEU A 427 25.40 11.01 19.46
N ALA A 428 26.51 11.61 19.88
CA ALA A 428 27.74 10.93 20.28
C ALA A 428 27.51 9.99 21.47
N ARG A 429 26.71 10.43 22.45
CA ARG A 429 26.32 9.61 23.60
C ARG A 429 25.43 8.43 23.19
N HIS A 430 24.47 8.64 22.29
CA HIS A 430 23.55 7.61 21.84
C HIS A 430 24.21 6.59 20.89
N PHE A 431 24.98 7.06 19.90
CA PHE A 431 25.61 6.25 18.87
C PHE A 431 27.04 5.82 19.18
N GLY A 432 27.68 6.35 20.23
CA GLY A 432 29.00 5.90 20.69
C GLY A 432 30.13 6.27 19.74
N PHE A 433 30.26 7.55 19.42
CA PHE A 433 31.36 8.08 18.62
C PHE A 433 32.09 9.21 19.35
N ASP A 434 33.30 9.50 18.91
CA ASP A 434 34.11 10.62 19.38
C ASP A 434 34.35 11.64 18.25
N ALA A 435 34.57 12.89 18.62
CA ALA A 435 34.93 13.97 17.71
C ALA A 435 36.33 14.47 18.07
N VAL A 436 37.28 14.36 17.15
CA VAL A 436 38.70 14.64 17.39
C VAL A 436 39.22 15.58 16.32
N GLU A 437 40.19 16.41 16.67
CA GLU A 437 40.94 17.20 15.69
C GLU A 437 42.14 16.37 15.23
N SER A 438 42.31 16.25 13.91
CA SER A 438 43.40 15.52 13.27
C SER A 438 43.70 16.19 11.93
N GLU A 439 44.95 16.59 11.73
CA GLU A 439 45.44 17.23 10.50
C GLU A 439 44.63 18.49 10.07
N GLY A 440 44.12 19.26 11.03
CA GLY A 440 43.32 20.46 10.77
C GLY A 440 41.85 20.20 10.44
N GLN A 441 41.39 18.95 10.57
CA GLN A 441 39.99 18.56 10.38
C GLN A 441 39.39 18.02 11.68
N ILE A 442 38.10 18.23 11.86
CA ILE A 442 37.32 17.54 12.90
C ILE A 442 36.86 16.22 12.30
N ARG A 443 37.48 15.13 12.74
CA ARG A 443 37.14 13.75 12.39
C ARG A 443 36.15 13.18 13.40
N PHE A 444 35.06 12.61 12.91
CA PHE A 444 34.07 11.92 13.72
C PHE A 444 34.20 10.41 13.53
N LEU A 445 34.51 9.69 14.61
CA LEU A 445 34.93 8.29 14.54
C LEU A 445 34.10 7.44 15.51
N MET A 446 33.52 6.34 15.02
CA MET A 446 32.88 5.35 15.88
C MET A 446 33.90 4.76 16.88
N ARG A 447 33.46 4.56 18.13
CA ARG A 447 34.21 3.80 19.14
C ARG A 447 34.24 2.32 18.79
N GLY A 448 35.16 1.58 19.38
CA GLY A 448 35.31 0.14 19.09
C GLY A 448 36.16 -0.15 17.86
N ARG A 449 37.19 0.66 17.60
CA ARG A 449 38.23 0.32 16.61
C ARG A 449 39.26 -0.63 17.20
N GLY A 450 39.90 -1.40 16.33
CA GLY A 450 41.07 -2.20 16.68
C GLY A 450 42.27 -1.33 17.07
N ALA A 451 43.22 -1.92 17.80
CA ALA A 451 44.43 -1.22 18.19
C ALA A 451 45.34 -0.94 16.98
N VAL A 452 45.80 0.31 16.85
CA VAL A 452 46.70 0.74 15.75
C VAL A 452 48.17 0.47 16.05
N VAL A 453 48.53 0.34 17.33
CA VAL A 453 49.90 0.04 17.74
C VAL A 453 49.95 -0.69 19.07
N SER A 454 50.95 -1.57 19.23
CA SER A 454 51.31 -2.17 20.50
C SER A 454 52.47 -1.40 21.13
N LEU A 455 52.33 -1.05 22.41
CA LEU A 455 53.29 -0.32 23.21
C LEU A 455 53.76 -1.19 24.36
N THR A 456 55.03 -1.03 24.73
CA THR A 456 55.65 -1.65 25.89
C THR A 456 56.15 -0.56 26.85
N HIS A 457 56.65 -0.95 28.00
CA HIS A 457 57.24 -0.02 28.96
C HIS A 457 58.42 0.77 28.37
N ASP A 458 59.19 0.15 27.46
CA ASP A 458 60.36 0.77 26.82
C ASP A 458 59.98 1.83 25.77
N ASP A 459 58.71 1.86 25.34
CA ASP A 459 58.18 2.88 24.43
C ASP A 459 57.77 4.17 25.16
N LEU A 460 57.74 4.16 26.49
CA LEU A 460 57.26 5.27 27.32
C LEU A 460 58.40 6.22 27.71
N VAL A 461 58.05 7.49 27.95
CA VAL A 461 58.99 8.52 28.43
C VAL A 461 58.90 8.66 29.94
N ALA A 462 60.00 8.40 30.64
CA ALA A 462 60.09 8.61 32.08
C ALA A 462 59.92 10.10 32.44
N PRO A 463 59.04 10.46 33.39
CA PRO A 463 58.91 11.83 33.86
C PRO A 463 60.11 12.24 34.72
N ARG A 464 60.28 13.55 34.96
CA ARG A 464 61.31 14.07 35.89
C ARG A 464 61.03 13.67 37.34
N GLU A 465 59.75 13.61 37.71
CA GLU A 465 59.23 13.15 39.00
C GLU A 465 57.92 12.37 38.77
N GLY A 466 57.67 11.33 39.55
CA GLY A 466 56.49 10.46 39.42
C GLY A 466 56.77 9.15 38.68
N ASP A 467 55.73 8.33 38.53
CA ASP A 467 55.80 7.04 37.84
C ASP A 467 55.66 7.20 36.32
N ILE A 468 56.31 6.33 35.56
CA ILE A 468 56.28 6.32 34.08
C ILE A 468 54.92 5.91 33.50
N LEU A 469 54.16 5.13 34.26
CA LEU A 469 52.82 4.67 33.93
C LEU A 469 51.98 4.71 35.21
N GLU A 470 50.88 5.45 35.15
CA GLU A 470 49.88 5.48 36.21
C GLU A 470 48.64 4.74 35.72
N LEU A 471 48.26 3.66 36.42
CA LEU A 471 47.02 2.93 36.16
C LEU A 471 46.05 3.19 37.31
N VAL A 472 44.91 3.80 36.99
CA VAL A 472 43.87 4.13 37.98
C VAL A 472 42.66 3.23 37.73
N ARG A 473 42.14 2.65 38.80
CA ARG A 473 40.89 1.89 38.78
C ARG A 473 39.86 2.59 39.65
N ALA A 474 38.81 3.13 39.03
CA ALA A 474 37.77 3.88 39.74
C ALA A 474 36.98 3.02 40.73
N GLN A 475 36.40 3.68 41.74
CA GLN A 475 35.63 3.03 42.79
C GLN A 475 34.31 2.48 42.23
N GLU A 476 33.98 1.23 42.59
CA GLU A 476 32.82 0.53 42.03
C GLU A 476 31.49 1.26 42.27
N THR A 477 31.33 1.80 43.47
CA THR A 477 30.12 2.51 43.90
C THR A 477 29.89 3.83 43.18
N GLU A 478 30.83 4.31 42.37
CA GLU A 478 30.68 5.51 41.55
C GLU A 478 30.13 5.20 40.15
N LEU A 479 30.21 3.94 39.71
CA LEU A 479 29.73 3.49 38.40
C LEU A 479 28.23 3.19 38.43
N PRO A 480 27.51 3.34 37.31
CA PRO A 480 26.09 3.00 37.25
C PRO A 480 25.87 1.49 37.34
N GLN A 481 24.98 1.05 38.23
CA GLN A 481 24.42 -0.29 38.21
C GLN A 481 23.44 -0.44 37.02
N ALA A 482 22.66 0.60 36.75
CA ALA A 482 21.71 0.62 35.65
C ALA A 482 21.70 1.97 34.92
N LEU A 483 21.49 1.90 33.60
CA LEU A 483 21.19 3.04 32.73
C LEU A 483 19.76 2.91 32.24
N LYS A 484 19.00 4.01 32.31
CA LYS A 484 17.64 4.12 31.81
C LYS A 484 17.58 5.18 30.73
N TRP A 485 17.18 4.80 29.52
CA TRP A 485 17.07 5.73 28.41
C TRP A 485 15.60 5.90 28.02
N GLN A 486 15.17 7.16 27.92
CA GLN A 486 13.89 7.54 27.36
C GLN A 486 14.09 7.94 25.88
N VAL A 487 13.33 7.32 24.99
CA VAL A 487 13.39 7.52 23.53
C VAL A 487 11.98 7.63 22.96
N THR A 488 11.86 7.97 21.67
CA THR A 488 10.58 7.93 20.94
C THR A 488 10.52 6.66 20.10
N ARG A 489 9.40 5.94 20.13
CA ARG A 489 9.21 4.68 19.41
C ARG A 489 8.92 4.94 17.93
N ALA A 490 9.83 4.56 17.04
CA ALA A 490 9.69 4.82 15.61
C ALA A 490 8.79 3.81 14.86
N ASP A 491 8.61 2.62 15.42
CA ASP A 491 7.79 1.52 14.88
C ASP A 491 6.33 1.56 15.35
N GLY A 492 5.78 2.74 15.63
CA GLY A 492 4.40 2.92 16.11
C GLY A 492 3.93 4.37 15.99
N ASP A 493 3.04 4.80 16.88
CA ASP A 493 2.45 6.14 16.87
C ASP A 493 3.37 7.23 17.51
N TYR A 494 4.69 7.01 17.47
CA TYR A 494 5.69 7.89 18.10
C TYR A 494 5.51 8.11 19.60
N ASP A 495 5.03 7.08 20.31
CA ASP A 495 4.92 7.09 21.76
C ASP A 495 6.30 7.12 22.44
N THR A 496 6.33 7.63 23.68
CA THR A 496 7.52 7.54 24.53
C THR A 496 7.79 6.09 24.92
N ALA A 497 9.03 5.64 24.74
CA ALA A 497 9.52 4.35 25.23
C ALA A 497 10.66 4.52 26.24
N GLN A 498 10.77 3.58 27.19
CA GLN A 498 11.88 3.50 28.12
C GLN A 498 12.57 2.14 27.98
N VAL A 499 13.90 2.15 27.94
CA VAL A 499 14.75 0.96 27.95
C VAL A 499 15.71 1.02 29.13
N GLU A 500 16.07 -0.14 29.68
CA GLU A 500 16.99 -0.24 30.81
C GLU A 500 18.06 -1.29 30.52
N ALA A 501 19.33 -0.93 30.71
CA ALA A 501 20.41 -1.88 30.83
C ALA A 501 20.87 -1.94 32.29
N ARG A 502 21.09 -3.14 32.82
CA ARG A 502 21.48 -3.36 34.22
C ARG A 502 22.60 -4.38 34.35
N ARG A 503 23.55 -4.11 35.24
CA ARG A 503 24.58 -5.06 35.68
C ARG A 503 24.15 -5.73 36.99
N ILE A 504 24.04 -7.05 36.99
CA ILE A 504 23.47 -7.83 38.10
C ILE A 504 24.50 -8.14 39.20
N THR A 505 25.77 -8.31 38.82
CA THR A 505 26.86 -8.78 39.69
C THR A 505 27.79 -7.65 40.13
N VAL A 506 27.25 -6.63 40.79
CA VAL A 506 28.00 -5.46 41.31
C VAL A 506 27.42 -4.95 42.61
N ASP A 507 28.25 -4.31 43.44
CA ASP A 507 27.82 -3.70 44.70
C ASP A 507 27.27 -2.27 44.52
N SER A 508 27.42 -1.69 43.32
CA SER A 508 26.82 -0.39 43.00
C SER A 508 25.30 -0.48 42.99
N THR A 509 24.63 0.58 43.46
CA THR A 509 23.17 0.77 43.42
C THR A 509 22.75 2.00 42.62
N ARG A 510 23.69 2.64 41.91
CA ARG A 510 23.43 3.89 41.17
C ARG A 510 22.62 3.63 39.90
N VAL A 511 21.58 4.42 39.71
CA VAL A 511 20.78 4.44 38.47
C VAL A 511 20.92 5.80 37.82
N THR A 512 21.29 5.81 36.53
CA THR A 512 21.35 7.05 35.74
C THR A 512 20.24 7.02 34.70
N SER A 513 19.51 8.13 34.57
CA SER A 513 18.43 8.29 33.59
C SER A 513 18.79 9.39 32.60
N GLU A 514 18.66 9.10 31.31
CA GLU A 514 18.96 10.01 30.21
C GLU A 514 17.76 10.02 29.23
N ALA A 515 17.49 11.16 28.59
CA ALA A 515 16.43 11.29 27.60
C ALA A 515 17.02 11.72 26.26
N PHE A 516 16.67 11.02 25.20
CA PHE A 516 17.13 11.28 23.84
C PHE A 516 15.95 11.66 22.95
N PRO A 517 15.97 12.84 22.31
CA PRO A 517 14.93 13.23 21.35
C PRO A 517 15.18 12.54 19.98
N ILE A 518 15.34 11.23 20.01
CA ILE A 518 15.64 10.35 18.87
C ILE A 518 14.48 9.36 18.74
N ALA A 519 13.98 9.21 17.51
CA ALA A 519 13.06 8.14 17.14
C ALA A 519 13.89 6.89 16.79
N VAL A 520 13.66 5.79 17.50
CA VAL A 520 14.39 4.53 17.35
C VAL A 520 13.53 3.36 17.85
N PRO A 521 13.61 2.18 17.23
CA PRO A 521 12.98 0.97 17.76
C PRO A 521 13.53 0.62 19.16
N PRO A 522 12.68 0.16 20.11
CA PRO A 522 13.12 -0.15 21.47
C PRO A 522 14.27 -1.16 21.55
N GLU A 523 14.29 -2.16 20.69
CA GLU A 523 15.35 -3.18 20.64
C GLU A 523 16.73 -2.61 20.31
N GLU A 524 16.79 -1.61 19.44
CA GLU A 524 18.04 -0.95 19.04
C GLU A 524 18.46 0.09 20.09
N ALA A 525 17.50 0.77 20.74
CA ALA A 525 17.79 1.62 21.89
C ALA A 525 18.35 0.82 23.07
N GLU A 526 17.82 -0.38 23.32
CA GLU A 526 18.28 -1.29 24.37
C GLU A 526 19.73 -1.74 24.12
N ARG A 527 20.04 -2.13 22.88
CA ARG A 527 21.41 -2.47 22.43
C ARG A 527 22.40 -1.35 22.73
N ARG A 528 22.07 -0.11 22.35
CA ARG A 528 22.93 1.06 22.56
C ARG A 528 23.06 1.43 24.03
N CYS A 529 22.00 1.27 24.82
CA CYS A 529 22.00 1.49 26.27
C CYS A 529 22.91 0.48 26.98
N GLN A 530 22.83 -0.80 26.58
CA GLN A 530 23.69 -1.85 27.12
C GLN A 530 25.15 -1.65 26.75
N ARG A 531 25.45 -1.27 25.49
CA ARG A 531 26.81 -0.87 25.08
C ARG A 531 27.33 0.29 25.94
N ALA A 532 26.54 1.34 26.14
CA ALA A 532 26.95 2.49 26.96
C ALA A 532 27.21 2.13 28.44
N LEU A 533 26.45 1.17 28.99
CA LEU A 533 26.71 0.63 30.32
C LEU A 533 28.03 -0.17 30.35
N MET A 534 28.26 -1.03 29.36
CA MET A 534 29.50 -1.82 29.26
C MET A 534 30.71 -0.90 29.09
N GLU A 535 30.62 0.13 28.24
CA GLU A 535 31.64 1.18 28.09
C GLU A 535 31.99 1.84 29.43
N ALA A 536 30.98 2.23 30.23
CA ALA A 536 31.21 2.87 31.53
C ALA A 536 31.95 1.95 32.52
N TRP A 537 31.66 0.64 32.48
CA TRP A 537 32.32 -0.35 33.34
C TRP A 537 33.73 -0.72 32.85
N THR A 538 33.95 -0.77 31.54
CA THR A 538 35.27 -1.03 30.97
C THR A 538 36.19 0.17 31.19
N ALA A 539 35.68 1.38 31.00
CA ALA A 539 36.40 2.64 31.26
C ALA A 539 36.64 2.92 32.76
N ARG A 540 36.31 1.97 33.66
CA ARG A 540 36.69 1.99 35.07
C ARG A 540 38.21 2.02 35.25
N GLU A 541 38.95 1.42 34.32
CA GLU A 541 40.41 1.46 34.30
C GLU A 541 40.88 2.54 33.32
N SER A 542 41.68 3.48 33.82
CA SER A 542 42.32 4.53 33.04
C SER A 542 43.83 4.46 33.18
N ALA A 543 44.54 4.97 32.17
CA ALA A 543 45.98 5.01 32.13
C ALA A 543 46.47 6.42 31.81
N THR A 544 47.49 6.88 32.53
CA THR A 544 48.22 8.12 32.25
C THR A 544 49.68 7.78 32.02
N PHE A 545 50.22 8.18 30.88
CA PHE A 545 51.63 7.94 30.52
C PHE A 545 52.12 9.00 29.54
N ARG A 546 53.41 8.93 29.17
CA ARG A 546 54.01 9.85 28.21
C ARG A 546 54.64 9.09 27.05
N LEU A 547 54.44 9.59 25.83
CA LEU A 547 55.05 9.06 24.62
C LEU A 547 56.08 10.02 24.03
N PRO A 548 57.11 9.50 23.33
CA PRO A 548 58.08 10.34 22.65
C PRO A 548 57.47 11.02 21.41
N PRO A 549 58.05 12.15 20.94
CA PRO A 549 57.62 12.80 19.70
C PRO A 549 57.67 11.90 18.44
N SER A 550 58.44 10.81 18.46
CA SER A 550 58.44 9.82 17.36
C SER A 550 57.10 9.11 17.18
N ARG A 551 56.19 9.19 18.17
CA ARG A 551 54.83 8.65 18.10
C ARG A 551 53.80 9.72 17.72
N LEU A 552 54.19 10.80 17.02
CA LEU A 552 53.31 11.92 16.66
C LEU A 552 52.06 11.52 15.87
N ALA A 553 52.13 10.40 15.13
CA ALA A 553 51.03 9.88 14.32
C ALA A 553 49.82 9.39 15.14
N LEU A 554 49.93 9.26 16.46
CA LEU A 554 48.79 8.90 17.32
C LEU A 554 47.97 10.13 17.66
N ASP A 555 46.66 10.04 17.43
CA ASP A 555 45.68 11.07 17.74
C ASP A 555 44.73 10.61 18.85
N PRO A 556 43.98 11.54 19.49
CA PRO A 556 42.85 11.15 20.32
C PRO A 556 41.87 10.24 19.55
N ALA A 557 41.17 9.37 20.28
CA ALA A 557 40.32 8.27 19.79
C ALA A 557 41.05 7.07 19.16
N ASP A 558 42.36 7.14 18.90
CA ASP A 558 43.14 5.94 18.56
C ASP A 558 43.13 4.93 19.71
N VAL A 559 43.23 3.66 19.37
CA VAL A 559 43.34 2.57 20.34
C VAL A 559 44.75 2.01 20.30
N VAL A 560 45.40 1.90 21.45
CA VAL A 560 46.72 1.29 21.59
C VAL A 560 46.61 0.07 22.48
N THR A 561 47.44 -0.94 22.23
CA THR A 561 47.57 -2.07 23.15
C THR A 561 48.80 -1.86 24.00
N LEU A 562 48.63 -1.64 25.31
CA LEU A 562 49.74 -1.55 26.25
C LEU A 562 50.05 -2.93 26.85
N ALA A 563 51.24 -3.46 26.53
CA ALA A 563 51.77 -4.68 27.11
C ALA A 563 52.42 -4.37 28.47
N HIS A 564 51.78 -4.78 29.55
CA HIS A 564 52.24 -4.54 30.91
C HIS A 564 51.91 -5.74 31.82
N ASP A 565 52.88 -6.20 32.62
CA ASP A 565 52.74 -7.33 33.56
C ASP A 565 52.10 -8.59 32.95
N GLY A 566 52.52 -8.94 31.73
CA GLY A 566 52.01 -10.10 31.00
C GLY A 566 50.57 -9.95 30.49
N ARG A 567 49.97 -8.76 30.61
CA ARG A 567 48.64 -8.41 30.10
C ARG A 567 48.75 -7.52 28.87
N GLN A 568 47.83 -7.72 27.94
CA GLN A 568 47.60 -6.81 26.82
C GLN A 568 46.40 -5.94 27.17
N MET A 569 46.64 -4.64 27.34
CA MET A 569 45.62 -3.68 27.77
C MET A 569 45.23 -2.79 26.59
N PRO A 570 44.09 -3.04 25.92
CA PRO A 570 43.54 -2.11 24.94
C PRO A 570 43.09 -0.80 25.61
N LEU A 571 43.67 0.31 25.19
CA LEU A 571 43.49 1.65 25.74
C LEU A 571 43.13 2.62 24.60
N ARG A 572 41.96 3.25 24.67
CA ARG A 572 41.58 4.35 23.77
C ARG A 572 42.12 5.66 24.31
N LEU A 573 42.85 6.39 23.48
CA LEU A 573 43.41 7.70 23.83
C LEU A 573 42.27 8.72 23.91
N VAL A 574 42.18 9.46 25.02
CA VAL A 574 41.11 10.46 25.25
C VAL A 574 41.65 11.86 25.08
N SER A 575 42.81 12.14 25.64
CA SER A 575 43.46 13.44 25.53
C SER A 575 44.96 13.26 25.29
N ILE A 576 45.51 14.16 24.48
CA ILE A 576 46.95 14.26 24.22
C ILE A 576 47.36 15.69 24.46
N ALA A 577 48.39 15.88 25.29
CA ALA A 577 48.99 17.18 25.58
C ALA A 577 50.45 17.19 25.10
N ASP A 578 50.69 17.85 23.97
CA ASP A 578 52.03 17.92 23.37
C ASP A 578 52.89 19.00 24.04
N SER A 579 54.07 18.58 24.53
CA SER A 579 55.09 19.43 25.15
C SER A 579 56.50 18.85 24.85
N ASP A 580 57.43 18.85 25.82
CA ASP A 580 58.72 18.14 25.69
C ASP A 580 58.52 16.63 25.44
N ALA A 581 57.42 16.06 25.95
CA ALA A 581 56.90 14.73 25.63
C ALA A 581 55.37 14.82 25.42
N ARG A 582 54.79 13.81 24.76
CA ARG A 582 53.34 13.73 24.51
C ARG A 582 52.66 13.13 25.74
N GLY A 583 51.98 13.95 26.55
CA GLY A 583 51.21 13.46 27.70
C GLY A 583 49.91 12.80 27.24
N ILE A 584 49.66 11.57 27.66
CA ILE A 584 48.53 10.75 27.21
C ILE A 584 47.62 10.44 28.41
N GLU A 585 46.33 10.71 28.25
CA GLU A 585 45.28 10.14 29.08
C GLU A 585 44.48 9.14 28.23
N ALA A 586 44.31 7.92 28.74
CA ALA A 586 43.61 6.87 28.03
C ALA A 586 42.64 6.12 28.93
N LEU A 587 41.59 5.59 28.33
CA LEU A 587 40.60 4.74 28.99
C LEU A 587 40.68 3.35 28.42
N ARG A 588 40.53 2.34 29.28
CA ARG A 588 40.39 0.96 28.81
C ARG A 588 39.16 0.85 27.92
N GLN A 589 39.35 0.17 26.79
CA GLN A 589 38.30 -0.18 25.85
C GLN A 589 38.35 -1.68 25.61
N ASP A 590 37.21 -2.31 25.38
CA ASP A 590 37.14 -3.74 25.07
C ASP A 590 36.23 -3.91 23.86
N LEU A 591 36.80 -4.35 22.75
CA LEU A 591 36.11 -4.47 21.46
C LEU A 591 34.94 -5.46 21.55
N GLU A 592 35.17 -6.61 22.17
CA GLU A 592 34.15 -7.66 22.31
C GLU A 592 32.99 -7.18 23.17
N SER A 593 33.25 -6.32 24.16
CA SER A 593 32.23 -5.73 25.02
C SER A 593 31.31 -4.73 24.32
N LEU A 594 31.67 -4.27 23.11
CA LEU A 594 30.91 -3.30 22.32
C LEU A 594 29.96 -3.96 21.32
N GLU A 595 30.16 -5.25 21.03
CA GLU A 595 29.30 -6.04 20.14
C GLU A 595 28.13 -6.64 20.92
N VAL A 596 27.10 -5.81 21.12
CA VAL A 596 25.91 -6.18 21.89
C VAL A 596 24.80 -6.64 20.93
N PRO A 597 24.07 -7.74 21.22
CA PRO A 597 22.89 -8.12 20.44
C PRO A 597 21.78 -7.06 20.56
N PRO A 598 20.91 -6.92 19.55
CA PRO A 598 19.64 -6.19 19.71
C PRO A 598 18.83 -6.73 20.89
N GLY A 599 18.05 -5.87 21.53
CA GLY A 599 17.05 -6.28 22.51
C GLY A 599 15.96 -7.17 21.89
N GLU A 600 15.09 -7.73 22.72
CA GLU A 600 13.93 -8.47 22.20
C GLU A 600 12.96 -7.51 21.51
N ALA A 601 12.57 -7.86 20.27
CA ALA A 601 11.60 -7.10 19.51
C ALA A 601 10.25 -7.07 20.26
N ARG A 602 9.69 -5.88 20.43
CA ARG A 602 8.41 -5.69 21.15
C ARG A 602 7.32 -5.50 20.11
N PRO A 603 6.21 -6.26 20.13
CA PRO A 603 5.11 -6.02 19.20
C PRO A 603 4.58 -4.59 19.31
N THR A 604 4.09 -4.08 18.20
CA THR A 604 3.36 -2.82 18.08
C THR A 604 2.06 -3.10 17.35
N SER A 605 1.03 -2.30 17.61
CA SER A 605 -0.28 -2.45 16.97
C SER A 605 -0.77 -1.05 16.62
N PRO A 606 -0.19 -0.42 15.59
CA PRO A 606 -0.60 0.92 15.16
C PRO A 606 -2.07 0.88 14.74
N SER A 607 -2.80 1.97 14.97
CA SER A 607 -4.21 2.03 14.61
C SER A 607 -4.37 2.00 13.08
N PRO A 608 -5.19 1.12 12.48
CA PRO A 608 -5.43 1.14 11.04
C PRO A 608 -5.96 2.51 10.60
N VAL A 609 -5.44 3.05 9.50
CA VAL A 609 -6.04 4.24 8.89
C VAL A 609 -7.33 3.81 8.20
N ALA A 610 -8.47 4.35 8.65
CA ALA A 610 -9.75 4.11 7.99
C ALA A 610 -9.71 4.74 6.58
N VAL A 611 -9.83 3.90 5.56
CA VAL A 611 -10.01 4.35 4.18
C VAL A 611 -11.49 4.29 3.87
N PHE A 612 -12.08 5.43 3.53
CA PHE A 612 -13.49 5.51 3.17
C PHE A 612 -13.66 5.38 1.66
N GLY A 613 -14.44 4.40 1.22
CA GLY A 613 -14.88 4.30 -0.16
C GLY A 613 -16.02 5.27 -0.48
N ALA A 614 -16.40 5.35 -1.76
CA ALA A 614 -17.57 6.10 -2.18
C ALA A 614 -18.86 5.51 -1.54
N PRO A 615 -19.70 6.31 -0.89
CA PRO A 615 -20.92 5.82 -0.26
C PRO A 615 -21.97 5.46 -1.30
N GLU A 616 -22.84 4.50 -0.97
CA GLU A 616 -24.08 4.29 -1.70
C GLU A 616 -25.11 5.33 -1.25
N VAL A 617 -25.64 6.12 -2.20
CA VAL A 617 -26.51 7.26 -1.92
C VAL A 617 -27.80 7.18 -2.71
N MET A 618 -28.91 7.44 -2.03
CA MET A 618 -30.25 7.50 -2.63
C MET A 618 -30.94 8.80 -2.22
N PHE A 619 -31.50 9.50 -3.20
CA PHE A 619 -32.36 10.66 -2.98
C PHE A 619 -33.82 10.21 -3.03
N LEU A 620 -34.58 10.53 -1.99
CA LEU A 620 -35.98 10.13 -1.86
C LEU A 620 -36.89 11.37 -1.81
N ASP A 621 -37.53 11.68 -2.93
CA ASP A 621 -38.59 12.68 -2.98
C ASP A 621 -39.94 12.01 -2.65
N LEU A 622 -40.26 11.99 -1.37
CA LEU A 622 -41.39 11.25 -0.81
C LEU A 622 -42.55 12.18 -0.42
N PRO A 623 -43.76 11.62 -0.28
CA PRO A 623 -44.80 12.25 0.54
C PRO A 623 -44.28 12.60 1.94
N GLN A 624 -44.84 13.64 2.55
CA GLN A 624 -44.47 14.07 3.90
C GLN A 624 -44.66 12.92 4.90
N LEU A 625 -43.59 12.50 5.58
CA LEU A 625 -43.62 11.35 6.48
C LEU A 625 -43.97 11.73 7.93
N SER A 626 -43.55 12.92 8.37
CA SER A 626 -43.72 13.41 9.75
C SER A 626 -44.00 14.92 9.80
N GLU A 627 -44.48 15.42 10.95
CA GLU A 627 -44.88 16.83 11.11
C GLU A 627 -43.69 17.82 11.15
N ASP A 628 -42.54 17.36 11.64
CA ASP A 628 -41.29 18.12 11.75
C ASP A 628 -40.56 18.28 10.40
N GLN A 629 -40.98 17.51 9.40
CA GLN A 629 -40.47 17.61 8.04
C GLN A 629 -41.38 18.51 7.17
N ALA A 630 -40.80 19.56 6.57
CA ALA A 630 -41.51 20.34 5.56
C ALA A 630 -41.81 19.49 4.31
N ALA A 631 -43.05 19.54 3.82
CA ALA A 631 -43.56 18.63 2.79
C ALA A 631 -42.85 18.70 1.43
N HIS A 632 -42.14 19.80 1.11
CA HIS A 632 -41.39 19.93 -0.14
C HIS A 632 -39.97 19.36 -0.08
N ARG A 633 -39.48 18.98 1.11
CA ARG A 633 -38.08 18.61 1.31
C ARG A 633 -37.87 17.12 1.11
N PRO A 634 -37.05 16.71 0.11
CA PRO A 634 -36.69 15.32 -0.07
C PRO A 634 -35.74 14.84 1.03
N PHE A 635 -35.58 13.53 1.14
CA PHE A 635 -34.58 12.89 2.00
C PHE A 635 -33.36 12.43 1.19
N VAL A 636 -32.26 12.23 1.91
CA VAL A 636 -31.10 11.48 1.45
C VAL A 636 -30.85 10.30 2.40
N ALA A 637 -30.62 9.13 1.81
CA ALA A 637 -30.13 7.93 2.48
C ALA A 637 -28.70 7.68 2.01
N ALA A 638 -27.78 7.40 2.93
CA ALA A 638 -26.42 7.03 2.58
C ALA A 638 -25.93 5.86 3.44
N PHE A 639 -25.14 4.98 2.84
CA PHE A 639 -24.46 3.88 3.51
C PHE A 639 -23.00 3.80 3.06
N ALA A 640 -22.11 3.51 4.00
CA ALA A 640 -20.71 3.21 3.75
C ALA A 640 -20.19 2.25 4.84
N ASP A 641 -19.25 1.39 4.48
CA ASP A 641 -18.54 0.49 5.39
C ASP A 641 -17.02 0.58 5.12
N PRO A 642 -16.21 1.15 6.04
CA PRO A 642 -16.60 1.69 7.34
C PRO A 642 -17.40 3.01 7.24
N TRP A 643 -18.25 3.29 8.22
CA TRP A 643 -18.97 4.56 8.33
C TRP A 643 -18.04 5.68 8.83
N PRO A 644 -17.95 6.85 8.16
CA PRO A 644 -17.03 7.94 8.52
C PRO A 644 -17.46 8.76 9.74
N GLY A 645 -18.56 8.40 10.40
CA GLY A 645 -19.13 9.15 11.53
C GLY A 645 -20.03 10.29 11.06
N GLU A 646 -19.60 11.10 10.09
CA GLU A 646 -20.39 12.19 9.52
C GLU A 646 -20.24 12.27 7.99
N MET A 647 -21.37 12.35 7.29
CA MET A 647 -21.45 12.59 5.84
C MET A 647 -21.78 14.04 5.56
N ALA A 648 -21.14 14.62 4.55
CA ALA A 648 -21.45 15.94 4.03
C ALA A 648 -22.15 15.86 2.68
N VAL A 649 -23.19 16.67 2.50
CA VAL A 649 -23.92 16.83 1.24
C VAL A 649 -23.62 18.21 0.68
N PHE A 650 -23.02 18.24 -0.50
CA PHE A 650 -22.75 19.45 -1.24
C PHE A 650 -23.66 19.56 -2.46
N ARG A 651 -23.94 20.79 -2.87
CA ARG A 651 -24.61 21.10 -4.14
C ARG A 651 -23.91 22.22 -4.90
N SER A 652 -24.04 22.22 -6.22
CA SER A 652 -23.60 23.32 -7.10
C SER A 652 -24.51 23.44 -8.33
N PRO A 653 -24.76 24.66 -8.86
CA PRO A 653 -25.43 24.82 -10.14
C PRO A 653 -24.53 24.48 -11.34
N SER A 654 -23.24 24.26 -11.09
CA SER A 654 -22.20 23.91 -12.09
C SER A 654 -21.39 22.69 -11.62
N MET A 655 -20.30 22.33 -12.31
CA MET A 655 -19.44 21.19 -11.96
C MET A 655 -18.32 21.57 -10.98
N ASP A 656 -18.39 22.79 -10.45
CA ASP A 656 -17.37 23.48 -9.67
C ASP A 656 -18.05 24.38 -8.63
N SER A 657 -17.30 24.92 -7.66
CA SER A 657 -17.86 25.74 -6.56
C SER A 657 -18.97 25.06 -5.76
N PHE A 658 -18.72 23.82 -5.30
CA PHE A 658 -19.63 23.08 -4.44
C PHE A 658 -19.74 23.70 -3.05
N GLU A 659 -20.97 23.98 -2.62
CA GLU A 659 -21.28 24.50 -1.28
C GLU A 659 -21.91 23.41 -0.43
N VAL A 660 -21.54 23.35 0.85
CA VAL A 660 -22.15 22.43 1.83
C VAL A 660 -23.60 22.82 2.04
N LEU A 661 -24.52 21.90 1.75
CA LEU A 661 -25.94 22.07 2.03
C LEU A 661 -26.29 21.60 3.45
N THR A 662 -25.78 20.44 3.86
CA THR A 662 -26.01 19.86 5.20
C THR A 662 -24.99 18.76 5.50
N THR A 663 -24.89 18.37 6.77
CA THR A 663 -24.21 17.15 7.22
C THR A 663 -25.17 16.26 8.01
N PHE A 664 -24.85 14.97 8.15
CA PHE A 664 -25.60 14.02 8.98
C PHE A 664 -24.73 12.84 9.45
N GLY A 665 -25.04 12.29 10.63
CA GLY A 665 -24.20 11.28 11.30
C GLY A 665 -24.71 9.85 11.24
N SER A 666 -25.93 9.61 10.74
CA SER A 666 -26.56 8.28 10.73
C SER A 666 -26.36 7.56 9.40
N SER A 667 -26.06 6.26 9.46
CA SER A 667 -26.02 5.38 8.28
C SER A 667 -27.42 4.81 8.02
N ALA A 668 -27.89 4.92 6.79
CA ALA A 668 -29.23 4.50 6.41
C ALA A 668 -29.32 3.00 6.13
N ARG A 669 -30.47 2.40 6.47
CA ARG A 669 -30.78 1.01 6.12
C ARG A 669 -31.30 0.93 4.69
N ILE A 670 -30.38 0.62 3.77
CA ILE A 670 -30.66 0.49 2.34
C ILE A 670 -30.45 -0.96 1.87
N GLY A 671 -31.05 -1.28 0.74
CA GLY A 671 -30.97 -2.60 0.14
C GLY A 671 -31.55 -2.65 -1.28
N ALA A 672 -31.77 -3.86 -1.76
CA ALA A 672 -32.35 -4.10 -3.07
C ALA A 672 -33.35 -5.26 -3.06
N LEU A 673 -34.30 -5.25 -4.00
CA LEU A 673 -35.20 -6.38 -4.24
C LEU A 673 -34.45 -7.59 -4.78
N VAL A 674 -34.74 -8.77 -4.22
CA VAL A 674 -34.16 -10.04 -4.68
C VAL A 674 -34.90 -10.58 -5.90
N SER A 675 -36.19 -10.29 -6.03
CA SER A 675 -37.05 -10.76 -7.12
C SER A 675 -38.08 -9.71 -7.52
N ASP A 676 -38.68 -9.89 -8.69
CA ASP A 676 -39.75 -9.02 -9.20
C ASP A 676 -40.92 -8.95 -8.22
N PHE A 677 -41.33 -7.72 -7.89
CA PHE A 677 -42.40 -7.46 -6.95
C PHE A 677 -43.62 -6.84 -7.64
N TYR A 678 -44.76 -7.53 -7.60
CA TYR A 678 -45.94 -7.16 -8.36
C TYR A 678 -46.87 -6.21 -7.59
N ALA A 679 -47.73 -5.52 -8.33
CA ALA A 679 -48.77 -4.67 -7.76
C ALA A 679 -49.70 -5.46 -6.83
N GLY A 680 -50.07 -4.85 -5.72
CA GLY A 680 -50.91 -5.45 -4.68
C GLY A 680 -52.22 -4.70 -4.47
N PRO A 681 -53.10 -5.21 -3.61
CA PRO A 681 -54.30 -4.49 -3.22
C PRO A 681 -53.95 -3.25 -2.38
N THR A 682 -54.71 -2.17 -2.59
CA THR A 682 -54.67 -0.97 -1.74
C THR A 682 -55.73 -1.07 -0.63
N SER A 683 -55.53 -0.34 0.48
CA SER A 683 -56.50 -0.21 1.58
C SER A 683 -56.89 -1.50 2.31
N ARG A 684 -56.12 -2.58 2.11
CA ARG A 684 -56.22 -3.86 2.85
C ARG A 684 -54.86 -4.54 2.84
N PHE A 685 -54.71 -5.57 3.68
CA PHE A 685 -53.49 -6.39 3.66
C PHE A 685 -53.31 -7.10 2.32
N ASP A 686 -52.11 -7.01 1.79
CA ASP A 686 -51.59 -7.88 0.76
C ASP A 686 -51.03 -9.14 1.44
N LEU A 687 -51.75 -10.25 1.24
CA LEU A 687 -51.39 -11.58 1.73
C LEU A 687 -50.91 -12.49 0.58
N GLY A 688 -50.92 -11.99 -0.66
CA GLY A 688 -50.58 -12.76 -1.85
C GLY A 688 -49.14 -12.57 -2.29
N ASN A 689 -48.59 -11.36 -2.10
CA ASN A 689 -47.20 -11.06 -2.41
C ASN A 689 -46.29 -11.21 -1.19
N ALA A 690 -45.03 -11.57 -1.43
CA ALA A 690 -43.94 -11.54 -0.47
C ALA A 690 -42.82 -10.67 -1.04
N LEU A 691 -42.34 -9.71 -0.26
CA LEU A 691 -41.22 -8.86 -0.66
C LEU A 691 -39.93 -9.48 -0.14
N GLU A 692 -39.02 -9.85 -1.04
CA GLU A 692 -37.70 -10.34 -0.66
C GLU A 692 -36.66 -9.24 -0.88
N VAL A 693 -35.93 -8.90 0.18
CA VAL A 693 -34.96 -7.79 0.18
C VAL A 693 -33.60 -8.26 0.72
N ASP A 694 -32.53 -7.80 0.09
CA ASP A 694 -31.17 -7.86 0.61
C ASP A 694 -30.82 -6.49 1.20
N LEU A 695 -30.57 -6.42 2.52
CA LEU A 695 -30.12 -5.22 3.21
C LEU A 695 -28.60 -5.22 3.38
N LEU A 696 -27.98 -4.05 3.20
CA LEU A 696 -26.55 -3.87 3.41
C LEU A 696 -26.18 -3.83 4.90
N SER A 697 -27.09 -3.34 5.74
CA SER A 697 -26.88 -3.25 7.18
C SER A 697 -28.19 -3.21 7.98
N GLY A 698 -28.05 -3.40 9.29
CA GLY A 698 -29.16 -3.40 10.23
C GLY A 698 -30.00 -4.68 10.20
N THR A 699 -31.07 -4.68 10.99
CA THR A 699 -32.02 -5.79 11.06
C THR A 699 -33.45 -5.29 10.91
N LEU A 700 -34.34 -6.19 10.46
CA LEU A 700 -35.78 -5.99 10.44
C LEU A 700 -36.46 -7.00 11.36
N GLU A 701 -37.54 -6.57 12.00
CA GLU A 701 -38.31 -7.40 12.93
C GLU A 701 -39.80 -7.37 12.57
N SER A 702 -40.55 -8.37 13.01
CA SER A 702 -42.01 -8.38 12.86
C SER A 702 -42.64 -7.41 13.85
N VAL A 703 -43.74 -6.76 13.46
CA VAL A 703 -44.44 -5.78 14.30
C VAL A 703 -45.90 -6.16 14.47
N SER A 704 -46.51 -5.75 15.58
CA SER A 704 -47.95 -5.93 15.79
C SER A 704 -48.78 -5.10 14.80
N ASP A 705 -50.02 -5.50 14.54
CA ASP A 705 -50.93 -4.73 13.68
C ASP A 705 -51.11 -3.28 14.19
N LEU A 706 -51.13 -3.05 15.51
CA LEU A 706 -51.27 -1.70 16.08
C LEU A 706 -50.06 -0.81 15.76
N THR A 707 -48.85 -1.34 15.94
CA THR A 707 -47.61 -0.63 15.60
C THR A 707 -47.46 -0.41 14.10
N LEU A 708 -47.90 -1.38 13.29
CA LEU A 708 -47.93 -1.26 11.83
C LEU A 708 -48.87 -0.11 11.41
N PHE A 709 -50.09 -0.04 11.92
CA PHE A 709 -51.01 1.07 11.64
C PHE A 709 -50.50 2.42 12.17
N GLY A 710 -49.60 2.40 13.16
CA GLY A 710 -48.88 3.59 13.63
C GLY A 710 -47.74 4.04 12.71
N GLY A 711 -47.48 3.36 11.59
CA GLY A 711 -46.42 3.73 10.63
C GLY A 711 -45.14 2.90 10.74
N ALA A 712 -45.05 1.93 11.65
CA ALA A 712 -43.85 1.09 11.80
C ALA A 712 -43.59 0.22 10.56
N ASN A 713 -42.34 -0.25 10.41
CA ASN A 713 -41.88 -1.10 9.31
C ASN A 713 -42.20 -0.54 7.92
N ALA A 714 -42.10 0.78 7.75
CA ALA A 714 -42.26 1.42 6.45
C ALA A 714 -40.97 1.28 5.62
N LEU A 715 -41.13 0.94 4.35
CA LEU A 715 -40.06 0.87 3.36
C LEU A 715 -40.50 1.65 2.12
N ALA A 716 -39.55 2.33 1.48
CA ALA A 716 -39.70 2.88 0.14
C ALA A 716 -39.01 1.95 -0.87
N VAL A 717 -39.74 1.55 -1.91
CA VAL A 717 -39.23 0.74 -3.03
C VAL A 717 -39.25 1.59 -4.29
N GLU A 718 -38.11 1.71 -4.96
CA GLU A 718 -38.03 2.45 -6.22
C GLU A 718 -38.51 1.59 -7.38
N THR A 719 -39.73 1.83 -7.84
CA THR A 719 -40.37 1.02 -8.88
C THR A 719 -39.99 1.45 -10.29
N ALA A 720 -39.53 2.69 -10.44
CA ALA A 720 -38.91 3.28 -11.63
C ALA A 720 -38.01 4.45 -11.19
N PRO A 721 -37.06 4.93 -12.01
CA PRO A 721 -36.14 6.00 -11.61
C PRO A 721 -36.87 7.24 -11.03
N GLY A 722 -36.64 7.52 -9.74
CA GLY A 722 -37.27 8.61 -9.00
C GLY A 722 -38.72 8.40 -8.57
N VAL A 723 -39.29 7.21 -8.81
CA VAL A 723 -40.67 6.84 -8.46
C VAL A 723 -40.65 5.83 -7.33
N TRP A 724 -41.15 6.24 -6.16
CA TRP A 724 -41.10 5.46 -4.92
C TRP A 724 -42.48 5.01 -4.49
N GLU A 725 -42.66 3.70 -4.31
CA GLU A 725 -43.78 3.13 -3.55
C GLU A 725 -43.41 3.06 -2.07
N ILE A 726 -44.25 3.62 -1.19
CA ILE A 726 -44.17 3.37 0.24
C ILE A 726 -45.06 2.19 0.59
N LEU A 727 -44.49 1.19 1.26
CA LEU A 727 -45.21 0.04 1.79
C LEU A 727 -44.81 -0.22 3.24
N GLN A 728 -45.60 -1.01 3.95
CA GLN A 728 -45.25 -1.49 5.29
C GLN A 728 -45.38 -3.00 5.38
N ALA A 729 -44.58 -3.64 6.24
CA ALA A 729 -44.59 -5.08 6.44
C ALA A 729 -44.89 -5.46 7.90
N GLY A 730 -45.93 -6.30 8.10
CA GLY A 730 -46.27 -6.81 9.44
C GLY A 730 -45.40 -7.98 9.88
N ILE A 731 -45.02 -8.86 8.93
CA ILE A 731 -44.24 -10.07 9.21
C ILE A 731 -42.91 -9.99 8.49
N THR A 732 -41.84 -10.21 9.23
CA THR A 732 -40.45 -10.21 8.75
C THR A 732 -39.76 -11.51 9.14
N GLU A 733 -39.25 -12.24 8.15
CA GLU A 733 -38.49 -13.48 8.31
C GLU A 733 -37.06 -13.31 7.75
N LEU A 734 -36.04 -13.58 8.56
CA LEU A 734 -34.65 -13.63 8.09
C LEU A 734 -34.39 -14.99 7.41
N ILE A 735 -34.12 -14.99 6.11
CA ILE A 735 -33.97 -16.22 5.32
C ILE A 735 -32.51 -16.50 4.92
N ALA A 736 -31.63 -15.51 4.97
CA ALA A 736 -30.17 -15.63 4.88
C ALA A 736 -29.51 -14.40 5.53
N PRO A 737 -28.19 -14.37 5.81
CA PRO A 737 -27.52 -13.16 6.31
C PRO A 737 -27.84 -11.93 5.44
N GLY A 738 -28.42 -10.88 6.03
CA GLY A 738 -28.85 -9.68 5.33
C GLY A 738 -30.13 -9.81 4.47
N ARG A 739 -30.65 -11.03 4.26
CA ARG A 739 -31.81 -11.30 3.39
C ARG A 739 -33.09 -11.55 4.18
N TYR A 740 -34.12 -10.77 3.88
CA TYR A 740 -35.41 -10.86 4.54
C TYR A 740 -36.54 -11.16 3.57
N ARG A 741 -37.50 -11.97 4.01
CA ARG A 741 -38.81 -12.12 3.39
C ARG A 741 -39.85 -11.39 4.22
N LEU A 742 -40.51 -10.42 3.62
CA LEU A 742 -41.54 -9.59 4.23
C LEU A 742 -42.91 -9.97 3.68
N THR A 743 -43.87 -10.21 4.57
CA THR A 743 -45.25 -10.57 4.19
C THR A 743 -46.26 -9.79 5.02
N ARG A 744 -47.55 -9.94 4.68
CA ARG A 744 -48.65 -9.17 5.29
C ARG A 744 -48.42 -7.66 5.10
N LEU A 745 -48.41 -7.25 3.83
CA LEU A 745 -47.98 -5.92 3.43
C LEU A 745 -49.15 -4.93 3.39
N LEU A 746 -48.89 -3.66 3.72
CA LEU A 746 -49.76 -2.54 3.41
C LEU A 746 -49.13 -1.75 2.27
N ARG A 747 -49.80 -1.71 1.11
CA ARG A 747 -49.26 -1.18 -0.14
C ARG A 747 -49.64 0.27 -0.38
N GLY A 748 -48.86 0.99 -1.18
CA GLY A 748 -49.19 2.33 -1.68
C GLY A 748 -49.49 3.37 -0.60
N GLN A 749 -48.83 3.30 0.56
CA GLN A 749 -49.07 4.20 1.69
C GLN A 749 -48.79 5.66 1.30
N ARG A 750 -49.45 6.59 1.97
CA ARG A 750 -49.27 8.04 1.74
C ARG A 750 -49.47 8.48 0.28
N GLY A 751 -50.42 7.87 -0.42
CA GLY A 751 -50.79 8.31 -1.78
C GLY A 751 -49.85 7.79 -2.87
N THR A 752 -49.01 6.79 -2.58
CA THR A 752 -48.09 6.18 -3.57
C THR A 752 -48.71 4.98 -4.28
N GLU A 753 -50.04 4.84 -4.30
CA GLU A 753 -50.69 3.71 -4.98
C GLU A 753 -50.39 3.69 -6.49
N GLY A 754 -50.31 4.88 -7.10
CA GLY A 754 -49.93 5.03 -8.51
C GLY A 754 -48.44 4.79 -8.80
N ALA A 755 -47.61 4.63 -7.75
CA ALA A 755 -46.20 4.30 -7.87
C ALA A 755 -45.94 2.79 -7.81
N MET A 756 -46.95 1.94 -7.59
CA MET A 756 -46.78 0.49 -7.60
C MET A 756 -46.30 0.00 -8.97
N GLY A 757 -45.17 -0.70 -8.99
CA GLY A 757 -44.65 -1.37 -10.18
C GLY A 757 -45.45 -2.64 -10.50
N THR A 758 -45.51 -3.02 -11.77
CA THR A 758 -46.13 -4.29 -12.21
C THR A 758 -45.29 -5.00 -13.28
N PRO A 759 -44.11 -5.54 -12.93
CA PRO A 759 -43.49 -5.56 -11.60
C PRO A 759 -42.62 -4.33 -11.31
N ALA A 760 -42.27 -4.12 -10.04
CA ALA A 760 -41.02 -3.48 -9.65
C ALA A 760 -39.91 -4.53 -9.83
N PRO A 761 -38.87 -4.26 -10.63
CA PRO A 761 -37.93 -5.29 -11.04
C PRO A 761 -37.02 -5.74 -9.89
N ALA A 762 -36.52 -6.97 -9.96
CA ALA A 762 -35.38 -7.40 -9.15
C ALA A 762 -34.21 -6.41 -9.28
N GLY A 763 -33.51 -6.14 -8.17
CA GLY A 763 -32.47 -5.10 -8.08
C GLY A 763 -33.00 -3.70 -7.82
N ALA A 764 -34.32 -3.47 -7.81
CA ALA A 764 -34.89 -2.18 -7.42
C ALA A 764 -34.46 -1.78 -6.00
N ARG A 765 -34.12 -0.50 -5.83
CA ARG A 765 -33.61 0.04 -4.57
C ARG A 765 -34.69 0.05 -3.50
N VAL A 766 -34.30 -0.31 -2.29
CA VAL A 766 -35.16 -0.34 -1.10
C VAL A 766 -34.51 0.49 0.01
N VAL A 767 -35.30 1.32 0.67
CA VAL A 767 -34.87 2.12 1.82
C VAL A 767 -35.85 1.93 2.95
N VAL A 768 -35.36 1.58 4.15
CA VAL A 768 -36.20 1.57 5.36
C VAL A 768 -36.44 3.01 5.80
N LEU A 769 -37.70 3.35 6.04
CA LEU A 769 -38.09 4.71 6.43
C LEU A 769 -38.08 4.86 7.95
N ASP A 770 -37.02 5.46 8.47
CA ASP A 770 -36.80 5.69 9.90
C ASP A 770 -36.01 7.00 10.15
N GLU A 771 -35.56 7.19 11.39
CA GLU A 771 -34.77 8.34 11.84
C GLU A 771 -33.32 8.41 11.30
N THR A 772 -32.87 7.40 10.53
CA THR A 772 -31.54 7.41 9.90
C THR A 772 -31.51 8.20 8.59
N LEU A 773 -32.67 8.58 8.05
CA LEU A 773 -32.80 9.42 6.86
C LEU A 773 -32.56 10.89 7.20
N ALA A 774 -31.77 11.57 6.36
CA ALA A 774 -31.52 13.01 6.53
C ALA A 774 -32.40 13.82 5.57
N ALA A 775 -33.15 14.79 6.08
CA ALA A 775 -33.94 15.69 5.24
C ALA A 775 -33.03 16.76 4.59
N LEU A 776 -33.17 16.97 3.28
CA LEU A 776 -32.40 17.98 2.57
C LEU A 776 -33.05 19.37 2.74
N PRO A 777 -32.32 20.39 3.23
CA PRO A 777 -32.86 21.73 3.48
C PRO A 777 -33.00 22.54 2.18
N ILE A 778 -33.87 22.08 1.29
CA ILE A 778 -34.14 22.70 -0.01
C ILE A 778 -35.24 23.77 0.16
N ALA A 779 -35.09 24.90 -0.52
CA ALA A 779 -36.12 25.96 -0.56
C ALA A 779 -37.17 25.65 -1.65
N GLU A 780 -38.40 26.11 -1.46
CA GLU A 780 -39.48 25.88 -2.46
C GLU A 780 -39.16 26.48 -3.84
N GLY A 781 -38.39 27.58 -3.89
CA GLY A 781 -37.93 28.19 -5.14
C GLY A 781 -36.89 27.37 -5.91
N ASP A 782 -36.27 26.37 -5.28
CA ASP A 782 -35.28 25.50 -5.90
C ASP A 782 -35.91 24.23 -6.53
N LEU A 783 -37.22 24.02 -6.34
CA LEU A 783 -37.93 22.87 -6.89
C LEU A 783 -37.93 22.92 -8.43
N GLY A 784 -37.72 21.76 -9.06
CA GLY A 784 -37.65 21.61 -10.51
C GLY A 784 -36.32 22.07 -11.14
N LEU A 785 -35.37 22.61 -10.35
CA LEU A 785 -34.05 22.98 -10.84
C LEU A 785 -33.07 21.80 -10.74
N PRO A 786 -32.32 21.48 -11.81
CA PRO A 786 -31.29 20.46 -11.76
C PRO A 786 -30.07 21.00 -11.00
N TRP A 787 -29.61 20.24 -10.00
CA TRP A 787 -28.40 20.53 -9.24
C TRP A 787 -27.39 19.39 -9.39
N ASN A 788 -26.10 19.73 -9.31
CA ASN A 788 -25.02 18.75 -9.19
C ASN A 788 -24.76 18.50 -7.70
N TRP A 789 -24.67 17.23 -7.30
CA TRP A 789 -24.54 16.84 -5.90
C TRP A 789 -23.23 16.08 -5.68
N ARG A 790 -22.62 16.30 -4.50
CA ARG A 790 -21.47 15.52 -4.01
C ARG A 790 -21.72 15.09 -2.58
N ILE A 791 -21.51 13.81 -2.29
CA ILE A 791 -21.76 13.24 -0.95
C ILE A 791 -20.57 12.37 -0.57
N GLY A 792 -20.02 12.59 0.61
CA GLY A 792 -18.84 11.87 1.09
C GLY A 792 -18.50 12.22 2.54
N PRO A 793 -17.39 11.68 3.09
CA PRO A 793 -16.95 11.92 4.47
C PRO A 793 -16.73 13.42 4.73
N ALA A 794 -17.34 13.94 5.80
CA ALA A 794 -17.23 15.36 6.15
C ALA A 794 -15.80 15.79 6.54
N THR A 795 -14.95 14.83 6.93
CA THR A 795 -13.53 15.03 7.25
C THR A 795 -12.63 15.20 6.02
N HIS A 796 -13.13 14.87 4.82
CA HIS A 796 -12.38 14.94 3.57
C HIS A 796 -12.85 16.13 2.71
N PRO A 797 -11.98 16.73 1.88
CA PRO A 797 -12.38 17.76 0.94
C PRO A 797 -13.31 17.18 -0.15
N VAL A 798 -14.22 17.99 -0.69
CA VAL A 798 -15.20 17.58 -1.73
C VAL A 798 -14.58 17.05 -3.04
N SER A 799 -13.28 17.27 -3.25
CA SER A 799 -12.52 16.77 -4.39
C SER A 799 -11.90 15.38 -4.16
N ASP A 800 -12.04 14.82 -2.96
CA ASP A 800 -11.51 13.50 -2.60
C ASP A 800 -12.27 12.38 -3.30
N ASP A 801 -11.59 11.28 -3.64
CA ASP A 801 -12.16 10.16 -4.38
C ASP A 801 -13.25 9.41 -3.61
N SER A 802 -13.38 9.63 -2.30
CA SER A 802 -14.48 9.12 -1.47
C SER A 802 -15.83 9.81 -1.73
N TYR A 803 -15.88 10.91 -2.50
CA TYR A 803 -17.13 11.61 -2.80
C TYR A 803 -17.84 11.04 -4.05
N VAL A 804 -19.11 10.66 -3.90
CA VAL A 804 -19.96 10.25 -5.02
C VAL A 804 -20.61 11.46 -5.69
N ALA A 805 -20.62 11.47 -7.03
CA ALA A 805 -21.39 12.42 -7.83
C ALA A 805 -22.81 11.92 -8.03
N ALA A 806 -23.79 12.80 -7.88
CA ALA A 806 -25.17 12.47 -8.23
C ALA A 806 -25.88 13.62 -8.94
N SER A 807 -26.87 13.28 -9.75
CA SER A 807 -27.80 14.21 -10.36
C SER A 807 -29.18 13.97 -9.78
N PHE A 808 -29.79 15.00 -9.20
CA PHE A 808 -31.11 14.91 -8.59
C PHE A 808 -31.82 16.26 -8.74
N THR A 809 -33.07 16.22 -9.17
CA THR A 809 -33.96 17.38 -9.34
C THR A 809 -35.13 17.22 -8.38
N PRO A 810 -35.17 17.97 -7.27
CA PRO A 810 -36.28 17.92 -6.32
C PRO A 810 -37.59 18.36 -6.98
N ALA A 811 -38.61 17.49 -7.01
CA ALA A 811 -39.94 17.81 -7.53
C ALA A 811 -40.90 18.27 -6.42
N GLY A 812 -40.60 17.98 -5.15
CA GLY A 812 -41.44 18.32 -4.01
C GLY A 812 -42.69 17.45 -3.94
N VAL A 813 -42.52 16.12 -4.06
CA VAL A 813 -43.61 15.14 -4.13
C VAL A 813 -44.58 15.25 -2.95
N GLY A 814 -44.12 15.61 -1.76
CA GLY A 814 -44.99 15.82 -0.60
C GLY A 814 -45.91 17.04 -0.68
N LEU A 815 -45.70 17.96 -1.63
CA LEU A 815 -46.68 19.01 -1.96
C LEU A 815 -47.81 18.52 -2.87
N ARG A 816 -47.68 17.32 -3.47
CA ARG A 816 -48.62 16.82 -4.47
C ARG A 816 -49.92 16.35 -3.83
N PRO A 817 -51.08 16.94 -4.20
CA PRO A 817 -52.36 16.43 -3.73
C PRO A 817 -52.54 14.96 -4.11
N PHE A 818 -53.12 14.17 -3.20
CA PHE A 818 -53.42 12.77 -3.46
C PHE A 818 -54.54 12.62 -4.50
N SER A 819 -54.58 11.47 -5.17
CA SER A 819 -55.65 11.14 -6.11
C SER A 819 -56.99 11.11 -5.39
N VAL A 820 -58.09 11.40 -6.08
CA VAL A 820 -59.43 11.26 -5.51
C VAL A 820 -59.80 9.78 -5.35
N ALA A 821 -60.73 9.47 -4.44
CA ALA A 821 -61.19 8.10 -4.22
C ALA A 821 -62.70 7.96 -4.44
N HIS A 822 -63.17 6.70 -4.43
CA HIS A 822 -64.60 6.35 -4.48
C HIS A 822 -65.39 7.05 -5.60
N VAL A 823 -64.83 7.07 -6.82
CA VAL A 823 -65.54 7.59 -7.99
C VAL A 823 -66.81 6.77 -8.20
N GLU A 824 -67.97 7.44 -8.20
CA GLU A 824 -69.27 6.78 -8.28
C GLU A 824 -69.52 6.22 -9.69
N GLN A 825 -69.92 4.96 -9.78
CA GLN A 825 -70.37 4.36 -11.04
C GLN A 825 -71.80 4.82 -11.36
N PRO A 826 -72.05 5.44 -12.53
CA PRO A 826 -73.34 6.06 -12.86
C PRO A 826 -74.53 5.07 -12.99
N TRP A 827 -74.30 3.74 -13.06
CA TRP A 827 -75.33 2.73 -13.38
C TRP A 827 -75.77 1.79 -12.25
N ARG A 828 -75.64 2.18 -10.98
CA ARG A 828 -76.27 1.41 -9.89
C ARG A 828 -77.82 1.60 -9.80
N LYS A 829 -78.42 2.44 -10.65
CA LYS A 829 -79.88 2.69 -10.76
C LYS A 829 -80.29 2.98 -12.22
N PRO A 830 -81.50 2.63 -12.68
CA PRO A 830 -81.98 2.98 -14.03
C PRO A 830 -82.03 4.50 -14.25
N ARG A 831 -81.56 4.98 -15.42
CA ARG A 831 -81.61 6.42 -15.79
C ARG A 831 -82.22 6.67 -17.17
N VAL A 832 -82.63 7.91 -17.40
CA VAL A 832 -82.90 8.47 -18.73
C VAL A 832 -81.60 9.02 -19.31
N LEU A 833 -81.34 8.78 -20.60
CA LEU A 833 -80.16 9.33 -21.29
C LEU A 833 -80.17 10.86 -21.22
N GLY A 834 -79.02 11.46 -20.91
CA GLY A 834 -78.85 12.90 -20.70
C GLY A 834 -77.55 13.22 -19.96
N ASP A 835 -77.51 14.34 -19.24
CA ASP A 835 -76.35 14.79 -18.46
C ASP A 835 -75.79 13.70 -17.55
N LEU A 836 -74.46 13.63 -17.46
CA LEU A 836 -73.73 12.70 -16.62
C LEU A 836 -73.09 13.45 -15.45
N THR A 837 -73.57 13.20 -14.23
CA THR A 837 -72.92 13.73 -13.02
C THR A 837 -71.85 12.76 -12.54
N LEU A 838 -70.59 13.16 -12.69
CA LEU A 838 -69.42 12.46 -12.19
C LEU A 838 -69.20 12.89 -10.73
N ARG A 839 -69.08 11.95 -9.79
CA ARG A 839 -68.91 12.21 -8.35
C ARG A 839 -67.74 11.40 -7.79
N TRP A 840 -67.05 11.96 -6.80
CA TRP A 840 -65.93 11.30 -6.12
C TRP A 840 -65.82 11.77 -4.66
N LYS A 841 -64.85 11.24 -3.93
CA LYS A 841 -64.49 11.67 -2.57
C LYS A 841 -63.08 12.28 -2.56
N ARG A 842 -62.93 13.42 -1.88
CA ARG A 842 -61.65 14.10 -1.68
C ARG A 842 -60.76 13.26 -0.76
N ARG A 843 -59.48 13.15 -1.11
CA ARG A 843 -58.40 12.69 -0.21
C ARG A 843 -57.57 13.90 0.20
N SER A 844 -56.87 13.80 1.32
CA SER A 844 -55.96 14.83 1.80
C SER A 844 -54.60 14.23 2.09
N ARG A 845 -53.55 14.99 1.83
CA ARG A 845 -52.16 14.64 2.17
C ARG A 845 -51.76 15.04 3.59
N ALA A 846 -52.64 15.73 4.32
CA ALA A 846 -52.40 16.08 5.72
C ALA A 846 -52.17 14.84 6.58
N LEU A 847 -51.20 14.91 7.49
CA LEU A 847 -50.92 13.85 8.47
C LEU A 847 -52.12 13.56 9.38
N SER A 848 -52.89 14.60 9.68
CA SER A 848 -54.12 14.52 10.48
C SER A 848 -55.34 13.99 9.71
N ALA A 849 -55.22 13.68 8.42
CA ALA A 849 -56.33 13.21 7.59
C ALA A 849 -56.92 11.87 8.05
N ASP A 850 -56.14 11.06 8.77
CA ASP A 850 -56.58 9.78 9.33
C ASP A 850 -57.27 9.91 10.70
N SER A 851 -57.44 11.14 11.21
CA SER A 851 -58.14 11.39 12.46
C SER A 851 -59.66 11.26 12.32
N TRP A 852 -60.26 10.42 13.14
CA TRP A 852 -61.72 10.25 13.24
C TRP A 852 -62.41 11.34 14.07
N GLY A 853 -61.66 12.31 14.60
CA GLY A 853 -62.19 13.37 15.46
C GLY A 853 -62.84 14.54 14.70
N ALA A 854 -62.52 14.72 13.42
CA ALA A 854 -63.06 15.80 12.58
C ALA A 854 -64.28 15.32 11.78
N VAL A 855 -65.18 16.26 11.45
CA VAL A 855 -66.39 15.97 10.64
C VAL A 855 -66.05 15.76 9.16
N GLU A 856 -65.03 16.47 8.67
CA GLU A 856 -64.54 16.40 7.29
C GLU A 856 -63.02 16.34 7.28
N VAL A 857 -62.45 15.69 6.26
CA VAL A 857 -61.00 15.57 6.09
C VAL A 857 -60.40 16.95 5.82
N PRO A 858 -59.28 17.36 6.47
CA PRO A 858 -58.66 18.66 6.25
C PRO A 858 -58.36 18.96 4.78
N LEU A 859 -58.58 20.19 4.34
CA LEU A 859 -58.10 20.70 3.04
C LEU A 859 -56.77 21.41 3.28
N VAL A 860 -55.71 21.00 2.59
CA VAL A 860 -54.36 21.60 2.74
C VAL A 860 -54.13 22.67 1.68
N GLU A 861 -54.78 22.50 0.54
CA GLU A 861 -54.73 23.35 -0.63
C GLU A 861 -55.51 24.64 -0.39
N GLU A 862 -55.06 25.76 -0.95
CA GLU A 862 -55.66 27.10 -0.75
C GLU A 862 -57.14 27.15 -1.16
N VAL A 863 -57.50 26.40 -2.20
CA VAL A 863 -58.85 26.27 -2.73
C VAL A 863 -59.11 24.83 -3.15
N GLU A 864 -60.32 24.32 -2.92
CA GLU A 864 -60.76 23.03 -3.45
C GLU A 864 -61.13 23.20 -4.93
N ALA A 865 -60.29 22.68 -5.82
CA ALA A 865 -60.50 22.74 -7.27
C ALA A 865 -60.06 21.44 -7.95
N TYR A 866 -60.83 20.99 -8.92
CA TYR A 866 -60.57 19.75 -9.65
C TYR A 866 -60.56 19.96 -11.15
N GLU A 867 -59.75 19.15 -11.81
CA GLU A 867 -59.74 18.99 -13.25
C GLU A 867 -60.12 17.55 -13.61
N VAL A 868 -61.08 17.38 -14.53
CA VAL A 868 -61.56 16.08 -15.01
C VAL A 868 -61.34 15.99 -16.51
N GLU A 869 -60.41 15.15 -16.93
CA GLU A 869 -60.18 14.82 -18.34
C GLU A 869 -61.11 13.68 -18.76
N ILE A 870 -61.83 13.87 -19.86
CA ILE A 870 -62.59 12.84 -20.56
C ILE A 870 -61.70 12.26 -21.65
N LEU A 871 -61.47 10.95 -21.62
CA LEU A 871 -60.48 10.27 -22.46
C LEU A 871 -61.13 9.36 -23.50
N ASP A 872 -60.54 9.36 -24.69
CA ASP A 872 -60.75 8.38 -25.77
C ASP A 872 -59.42 7.66 -26.01
N GLY A 873 -59.28 6.46 -25.43
CA GLY A 873 -57.98 5.83 -25.25
C GLY A 873 -57.01 6.76 -24.49
N GLY A 874 -55.92 7.16 -25.13
CA GLY A 874 -54.95 8.12 -24.57
C GLY A 874 -55.24 9.60 -24.85
N THR A 875 -56.23 9.92 -25.69
CA THR A 875 -56.49 11.29 -26.15
C THR A 875 -57.49 11.98 -25.24
N VAL A 876 -57.17 13.21 -24.79
CA VAL A 876 -58.11 14.05 -24.04
C VAL A 876 -59.12 14.66 -25.01
N LYS A 877 -60.38 14.25 -24.90
CA LYS A 877 -61.50 14.83 -25.67
C LYS A 877 -61.98 16.14 -25.06
N ARG A 878 -61.99 16.21 -23.73
CA ARG A 878 -62.50 17.34 -22.99
C ARG A 878 -61.89 17.44 -21.60
N THR A 879 -61.76 18.66 -21.11
CA THR A 879 -61.40 18.97 -19.73
C THR A 879 -62.54 19.73 -19.06
N LEU A 880 -63.00 19.24 -17.91
CA LEU A 880 -63.98 19.91 -17.06
C LEU A 880 -63.29 20.43 -15.80
N ILE A 881 -63.67 21.62 -15.33
CA ILE A 881 -63.15 22.22 -14.10
C ILE A 881 -64.32 22.41 -13.11
N THR A 882 -64.11 22.05 -11.85
CA THR A 882 -65.12 22.18 -10.79
C THR A 882 -64.48 22.54 -9.45
N ALA A 883 -65.19 23.29 -8.62
CA ALA A 883 -64.78 23.63 -7.26
C ALA A 883 -65.44 22.72 -6.19
N THR A 884 -66.02 21.60 -6.62
CA THR A 884 -66.69 20.63 -5.75
C THR A 884 -66.31 19.22 -6.16
N THR A 885 -66.62 18.23 -5.32
CA THR A 885 -66.41 16.80 -5.58
C THR A 885 -67.33 16.19 -6.65
N SER A 886 -67.85 17.02 -7.56
CA SER A 886 -68.64 16.59 -8.70
C SER A 886 -68.48 17.48 -9.94
N ALA A 887 -68.53 16.88 -11.12
CA ALA A 887 -68.56 17.56 -12.41
C ALA A 887 -69.73 17.05 -13.26
N VAL A 888 -70.36 17.94 -14.03
CA VAL A 888 -71.44 17.57 -14.96
C VAL A 888 -70.89 17.53 -16.37
N TYR A 889 -70.93 16.35 -17.00
CA TYR A 889 -70.66 16.16 -18.41
C TYR A 889 -71.98 16.21 -19.18
N THR A 890 -72.27 17.37 -19.77
CA THR A 890 -73.60 17.67 -20.30
C THR A 890 -73.94 16.79 -21.50
N ALA A 891 -75.23 16.62 -21.77
CA ALA A 891 -75.73 15.90 -22.95
C ALA A 891 -75.21 16.53 -24.26
N ALA A 892 -75.10 17.85 -24.32
CA ALA A 892 -74.56 18.56 -25.48
C ALA A 892 -73.06 18.27 -25.68
N ASP A 893 -72.29 18.23 -24.59
CA ASP A 893 -70.87 17.90 -24.64
C ASP A 893 -70.64 16.44 -25.05
N GLN A 894 -71.46 15.52 -24.55
CA GLN A 894 -71.43 14.11 -24.98
C GLN A 894 -71.69 13.96 -26.48
N ILE A 895 -72.73 14.61 -27.01
CA ILE A 895 -73.06 14.59 -28.44
C ILE A 895 -71.92 15.20 -29.27
N THR A 896 -71.28 16.25 -28.77
CA THR A 896 -70.14 16.89 -29.46
C THR A 896 -68.93 15.96 -29.52
N ASP A 897 -68.63 15.26 -28.43
CA ASP A 897 -67.41 14.47 -28.32
C ASP A 897 -67.55 13.07 -28.94
N TRP A 898 -68.77 12.50 -28.94
CA TRP A 898 -69.03 11.11 -29.32
C TRP A 898 -70.03 10.94 -30.46
N GLY A 899 -70.95 11.88 -30.68
CA GLY A 899 -72.07 11.77 -31.62
C GLY A 899 -73.40 11.40 -30.95
N PRO A 900 -73.57 10.18 -30.39
CA PRO A 900 -74.71 9.83 -29.55
C PRO A 900 -74.44 10.11 -28.06
N LEU A 901 -75.50 10.08 -27.25
CA LEU A 901 -75.36 10.04 -25.79
C LEU A 901 -74.82 8.69 -25.35
N LEU A 902 -73.94 8.69 -24.33
CA LEU A 902 -73.41 7.46 -23.73
C LEU A 902 -74.53 6.69 -23.03
N GLY A 903 -74.73 5.44 -23.45
CA GLY A 903 -75.81 4.56 -23.03
C GLY A 903 -75.34 3.15 -22.65
N PRO A 904 -76.27 2.22 -22.35
CA PRO A 904 -75.91 0.89 -21.88
C PRO A 904 -75.05 0.12 -22.88
N GLY A 905 -73.89 -0.35 -22.43
CA GLY A 905 -72.84 -1.00 -23.21
C GLY A 905 -71.63 -0.11 -23.52
N ASP A 906 -71.73 1.20 -23.30
CA ASP A 906 -70.62 2.13 -23.53
C ASP A 906 -69.66 2.20 -22.34
N THR A 907 -68.46 2.73 -22.57
CA THR A 907 -67.47 3.00 -21.52
C THR A 907 -66.91 4.42 -21.64
N LEU A 908 -66.52 5.01 -20.51
CA LEU A 908 -65.91 6.32 -20.46
C LEU A 908 -64.73 6.29 -19.50
N THR A 909 -63.53 6.41 -20.03
CA THR A 909 -62.34 6.59 -19.19
C THR A 909 -62.23 8.06 -18.81
N ILE A 910 -62.09 8.33 -17.52
CA ILE A 910 -61.88 9.66 -16.99
C ILE A 910 -60.63 9.70 -16.14
N ARG A 911 -59.98 10.87 -16.11
CA ARG A 911 -58.85 11.17 -15.23
C ARG A 911 -59.17 12.39 -14.39
N ILE A 912 -59.12 12.24 -13.06
CA ILE A 912 -59.47 13.29 -12.11
C ILE A 912 -58.23 13.72 -11.33
N PHE A 913 -58.03 15.03 -11.22
CA PHE A 913 -56.95 15.66 -10.46
C PHE A 913 -57.52 16.65 -9.44
N LEU A 914 -57.02 16.61 -8.21
CA LEU A 914 -57.12 17.75 -7.28
C LEU A 914 -56.00 18.74 -7.62
N LEU A 915 -56.32 20.02 -7.68
CA LEU A 915 -55.38 21.08 -8.04
C LEU A 915 -54.73 21.69 -6.80
N SER A 916 -53.44 22.01 -6.94
CA SER A 916 -52.63 22.79 -6.01
C SER A 916 -52.21 24.08 -6.69
N ALA A 917 -52.29 25.20 -5.98
CA ALA A 917 -51.79 26.47 -6.49
C ALA A 917 -50.26 26.48 -6.68
N LEU A 918 -49.54 25.69 -5.88
CA LEU A 918 -48.08 25.62 -5.88
C LEU A 918 -47.52 24.75 -7.01
N ILE A 919 -48.10 23.58 -7.25
CA ILE A 919 -47.55 22.60 -8.19
C ILE A 919 -48.50 22.19 -9.33
N GLY A 920 -49.70 22.78 -9.40
CA GLY A 920 -50.70 22.46 -10.42
C GLY A 920 -51.43 21.15 -10.15
N ARG A 921 -51.42 20.22 -11.12
CA ARG A 921 -52.18 18.96 -11.02
C ARG A 921 -51.59 18.01 -9.97
N GLY A 922 -52.45 17.47 -9.11
CA GLY A 922 -52.11 16.40 -8.17
C GLY A 922 -51.93 15.03 -8.81
N ALA A 923 -51.94 13.98 -7.99
CA ALA A 923 -51.92 12.62 -8.49
C ALA A 923 -53.25 12.28 -9.22
N ALA A 924 -53.14 11.62 -10.36
CA ALA A 924 -54.28 11.25 -11.19
C ALA A 924 -55.07 10.08 -10.59
N GLN A 925 -56.39 10.19 -10.54
CA GLN A 925 -57.27 9.01 -10.47
C GLN A 925 -57.77 8.68 -11.87
N ILE A 926 -57.35 7.55 -12.43
CA ILE A 926 -57.84 7.04 -13.71
C ILE A 926 -58.88 5.97 -13.44
N ILE A 927 -60.06 6.10 -14.03
CA ILE A 927 -61.12 5.08 -13.92
C ILE A 927 -61.94 5.00 -15.20
N THR A 928 -62.29 3.78 -15.60
CA THR A 928 -63.27 3.54 -16.66
C THR A 928 -64.65 3.34 -16.04
N LEU A 929 -65.54 4.27 -16.34
CA LEU A 929 -66.96 4.18 -16.03
C LEU A 929 -67.63 3.30 -17.08
N ASN A 930 -68.50 2.41 -16.63
CA ASN A 930 -69.26 1.52 -17.51
C ASN A 930 -70.73 1.95 -17.47
N PHE A 931 -71.33 2.03 -18.64
CA PHE A 931 -72.72 2.42 -18.83
C PHE A 931 -73.56 1.21 -19.18
#